data_AF-A0AAN6UWI8-F1
#
_entry.id   AF-A0AAN6UWI8-F1
#
_cell.length_a   1.000
_cell.length_b   1.000
_cell.length_c   1.000
_cell.angle_alpha   90.00
_cell.angle_beta   90.00
_cell.angle_gamma   90.00
#
_symmetry.space_group_name_H-M   'P 1'
#
loop_
_entity.id
_entity.type
_entity.pdbx_description
1 polymer ?
#
loop_
_entity_poly.entity_id
_entity_poly.type
_entity_poly.pdbx_seq_one_letter_code
_entity_poly.pdbx_strand_id
1 'polypeptide(L)'
;MPRKLSNPFSSSTMSSERRPSHSKGNRLAGFFSKSKEQQAVSHHQGASPQMAGSPSPLPTISLSAVGGEELNTDEPPTTLFEPPSADEAKSQERREAQFGPLLDVNHLYISAHQGGPLETPIEDEPAYYFVLTTYISYLLLIAFGHARDFFGKRFGDKKHYQSLKVFNGYAPLNDDFDNFYVRRLKLRLDDCFARPTTGVPGRYITLIDRKSDDFNRTYKYTGTYTQTLNVSSYNYLGFAQSEGPCADAVEECVRKTGLSFCSPRADSGTSELALEVEREVAQFVGKPAAMVFSMGFVTNAGSFPALVSKGCLIISDELNHASIRIGARLSGAVIRSFKHNDMGDLEKKLREAISQGQPRTHRPWKKILVAVEGLYSMEGTMVDLPGVLALKKKYKFFLYVDEAHSIGALGPRGRGVCDYFGIDPAEVDILMGTLTKSFGANGGYIAADKHIIDGLRMSNAASLLGESATPSVLMQILTSLRLITGEIAPGQGEERLQRLAFNSRYLRLGLKRLGFITYGHDDSPIIPIVLYHPGKMSAFSHEMLKRKISVVVVGYPATPLISSRARFCLSSAHNKEDMDRVLAACDEVGDILQLKYSTGIAGGQEPLPDGVTPEMEKEWRRANGLEGVIKPPRWKLDDVIERGVQDAKEQLR
;
A
#
# COMPACT_ATOMS: atom_id res chain seq x y z
N MET A 1 24.23 -27.47 -47.25
CA MET A 1 23.63 -26.14 -47.52
C MET A 1 22.46 -25.93 -46.55
N PRO A 2 22.55 -24.95 -45.62
CA PRO A 2 21.52 -24.72 -44.62
C PRO A 2 20.38 -23.86 -45.18
N ARG A 3 19.14 -24.24 -44.86
CA ARG A 3 17.92 -23.48 -45.17
C ARG A 3 17.83 -22.27 -44.24
N LYS A 4 17.78 -21.07 -44.83
CA LYS A 4 17.49 -19.80 -44.15
C LYS A 4 16.04 -19.77 -43.66
N LEU A 5 15.84 -19.44 -42.40
CA LEU A 5 14.57 -19.00 -41.80
C LEU A 5 14.42 -17.50 -42.03
N SER A 6 13.31 -17.06 -42.63
CA SER A 6 12.98 -15.63 -42.81
C SER A 6 12.18 -15.11 -41.62
N ASN A 7 12.61 -13.96 -41.10
CA ASN A 7 12.05 -13.25 -39.94
C ASN A 7 10.81 -12.42 -40.37
N PRO A 8 9.63 -12.54 -39.72
CA PRO A 8 8.38 -11.94 -40.19
C PRO A 8 8.12 -10.49 -39.72
N PHE A 9 9.15 -9.73 -39.36
CA PHE A 9 8.99 -8.33 -38.94
C PHE A 9 9.79 -7.38 -39.83
N SER A 10 9.27 -7.09 -41.02
CA SER A 10 9.57 -5.84 -41.73
C SER A 10 8.26 -5.13 -42.09
N SER A 11 7.98 -4.03 -41.40
CA SER A 11 6.89 -3.13 -41.75
C SER A 11 7.39 -2.12 -42.77
N SER A 12 7.00 -2.28 -44.03
CA SER A 12 7.04 -1.21 -45.02
C SER A 12 5.77 -0.37 -44.93
N THR A 13 5.98 0.93 -44.96
CA THR A 13 5.02 2.01 -45.15
C THR A 13 4.19 1.81 -46.42
N MET A 14 2.86 1.97 -46.36
CA MET A 14 2.09 2.54 -47.46
C MET A 14 0.72 3.08 -47.00
N SER A 15 0.44 4.29 -47.47
CA SER A 15 -0.79 5.06 -47.34
C SER A 15 -1.95 4.44 -48.11
N SER A 16 -3.17 4.48 -47.55
CA SER A 16 -4.38 4.58 -48.37
C SER A 16 -5.53 5.20 -47.56
N GLU A 17 -6.10 6.27 -48.12
CA GLU A 17 -7.34 6.90 -47.70
C GLU A 17 -8.52 5.93 -47.89
N ARG A 18 -9.46 5.88 -46.94
CA ARG A 18 -10.82 5.36 -47.19
C ARG A 18 -11.90 6.20 -46.51
N ARG A 19 -12.86 6.61 -47.35
CA ARG A 19 -14.10 7.35 -47.06
C ARG A 19 -15.04 6.59 -46.10
N PRO A 20 -15.89 7.29 -45.32
CA PRO A 20 -16.89 6.68 -44.46
C PRO A 20 -18.16 6.26 -45.24
N SER A 21 -18.72 5.11 -44.88
CA SER A 21 -20.01 4.61 -45.37
C SER A 21 -21.11 4.86 -44.33
N HIS A 22 -22.20 5.49 -44.75
CA HIS A 22 -23.44 5.61 -44.00
C HIS A 22 -24.28 4.34 -44.14
N SER A 23 -24.86 3.84 -43.05
CA SER A 23 -25.98 2.90 -43.11
C SER A 23 -27.20 3.48 -42.39
N LYS A 24 -28.35 3.35 -43.05
CA LYS A 24 -29.66 3.93 -42.72
C LYS A 24 -30.31 3.19 -41.54
N GLY A 25 -31.03 3.95 -40.72
CA GLY A 25 -31.82 3.44 -39.60
C GLY A 25 -33.05 2.63 -40.01
N ASN A 26 -33.62 1.95 -39.02
CA ASN A 26 -34.93 1.36 -39.08
C ASN A 26 -35.83 1.99 -38.01
N ARG A 27 -36.98 2.51 -38.44
CA ARG A 27 -38.03 3.12 -37.64
C ARG A 27 -39.02 2.05 -37.19
N LEU A 28 -39.46 2.10 -35.93
CA LEU A 28 -40.80 1.68 -35.53
C LEU A 28 -41.18 2.34 -34.19
N ALA A 29 -42.22 3.18 -34.27
CA ALA A 29 -43.08 3.75 -33.21
C ALA A 29 -42.42 4.68 -32.16
N GLY A 30 -42.73 5.97 -32.01
CA GLY A 30 -43.79 6.77 -32.63
C GLY A 30 -45.16 6.61 -31.97
N PHE A 31 -45.31 7.04 -30.70
CA PHE A 31 -46.63 7.33 -30.11
C PHE A 31 -46.52 8.52 -29.13
N PHE A 32 -47.38 9.53 -29.36
CA PHE A 32 -47.60 10.80 -28.62
C PHE A 32 -46.54 11.90 -28.82
N SER A 33 -46.61 12.79 -29.83
CA SER A 33 -47.55 13.90 -30.12
C SER A 33 -47.52 15.10 -29.16
N LYS A 34 -46.93 16.20 -29.67
CA LYS A 34 -47.31 17.64 -29.58
C LYS A 34 -47.34 18.31 -28.19
N SER A 35 -46.96 19.57 -27.97
CA SER A 35 -46.47 20.70 -28.80
C SER A 35 -46.33 21.91 -27.86
N LYS A 36 -45.32 22.77 -28.06
CA LYS A 36 -45.51 24.23 -28.16
C LYS A 36 -44.21 24.91 -28.62
N GLU A 37 -44.32 25.52 -29.81
CA GLU A 37 -43.60 26.70 -30.31
C GLU A 37 -43.66 27.85 -29.27
N GLN A 38 -42.88 28.94 -29.28
CA GLN A 38 -41.95 29.60 -30.18
C GLN A 38 -41.32 30.73 -29.33
N GLN A 39 -40.06 31.10 -29.57
CA GLN A 39 -39.59 32.48 -29.83
C GLN A 39 -38.09 32.60 -29.57
N ALA A 40 -37.37 32.87 -30.66
CA ALA A 40 -36.00 33.31 -30.66
C ALA A 40 -35.96 34.81 -30.30
N VAL A 41 -35.08 35.19 -29.39
CA VAL A 41 -34.59 36.56 -29.26
C VAL A 41 -33.08 36.49 -29.02
N SER A 42 -32.36 37.13 -29.94
CA SER A 42 -30.93 37.43 -29.90
C SER A 42 -30.58 38.29 -28.69
N HIS A 43 -29.50 37.98 -27.97
CA HIS A 43 -28.74 39.01 -27.26
C HIS A 43 -27.24 38.70 -27.22
N HIS A 44 -26.49 39.64 -27.78
CA HIS A 44 -25.07 39.85 -27.61
C HIS A 44 -24.79 40.55 -26.26
N GLN A 45 -23.53 40.39 -25.81
CA GLN A 45 -22.78 41.17 -24.81
C GLN A 45 -22.87 40.78 -23.33
N GLY A 46 -21.69 40.68 -22.71
CA GLY A 46 -21.50 40.80 -21.26
C GLY A 46 -20.44 39.87 -20.65
N ALA A 47 -19.20 39.90 -21.14
CA ALA A 47 -18.08 39.33 -20.38
C ALA A 47 -17.74 40.29 -19.22
N SER A 48 -17.85 39.81 -17.97
CA SER A 48 -17.39 40.53 -16.79
C SER A 48 -15.93 40.18 -16.47
N PRO A 49 -15.08 41.15 -16.07
CA PRO A 49 -13.64 40.94 -15.93
C PRO A 49 -13.29 40.21 -14.63
N GLN A 50 -12.34 39.26 -14.72
CA GLN A 50 -11.62 38.72 -13.58
C GLN A 50 -10.76 39.84 -12.95
N MET A 51 -11.01 40.16 -11.68
CA MET A 51 -10.08 40.96 -10.87
C MET A 51 -8.86 40.10 -10.54
N ALA A 52 -7.80 40.25 -11.33
CA ALA A 52 -6.46 39.86 -10.93
C ALA A 52 -5.87 41.04 -10.12
N GLY A 53 -5.80 40.88 -8.81
CA GLY A 53 -5.04 41.81 -7.96
C GLY A 53 -3.55 41.65 -8.23
N SER A 54 -2.91 42.72 -8.70
CA SER A 54 -1.46 42.81 -8.80
C SER A 54 -0.84 42.75 -7.39
N PRO A 55 0.22 41.95 -7.14
CA PRO A 55 0.98 42.08 -5.90
C PRO A 55 1.66 43.45 -5.88
N SER A 56 1.50 44.21 -4.80
CA SER A 56 2.27 45.42 -4.55
C SER A 56 3.77 45.08 -4.53
N PRO A 57 4.66 45.86 -5.18
CA PRO A 57 6.08 45.57 -5.15
C PRO A 57 6.62 45.77 -3.73
N LEU A 58 7.37 44.79 -3.25
CA LEU A 58 8.15 44.88 -2.01
C LEU A 58 9.16 46.04 -2.11
N PRO A 59 9.53 46.69 -0.99
CA PRO A 59 10.48 47.80 -1.00
C PRO A 59 11.87 47.34 -1.43
N THR A 60 12.39 47.93 -2.51
CA THR A 60 13.75 47.69 -3.01
C THR A 60 14.76 48.55 -2.24
N ILE A 61 15.71 47.92 -1.56
CA ILE A 61 16.89 48.60 -1.01
C ILE A 61 18.07 48.30 -1.93
N SER A 62 18.63 49.34 -2.57
CA SER A 62 19.82 49.22 -3.43
C SER A 62 21.09 49.24 -2.58
N LEU A 63 21.90 48.18 -2.65
CA LEU A 63 23.16 48.05 -1.89
C LEU A 63 24.34 48.85 -2.46
N SER A 64 24.18 49.48 -3.62
CA SER A 64 25.21 50.28 -4.31
C SER A 64 25.48 51.66 -3.67
N ALA A 65 24.89 51.99 -2.51
CA ALA A 65 25.03 53.29 -1.86
C ALA A 65 26.03 53.35 -0.68
N VAL A 66 26.81 52.29 -0.40
CA VAL A 66 27.65 52.21 0.83
C VAL A 66 29.17 52.27 0.58
N GLY A 67 29.65 52.33 -0.67
CA GLY A 67 31.08 52.50 -0.95
C GLY A 67 31.30 53.54 -2.04
N GLY A 68 32.01 54.62 -1.72
CA GLY A 68 32.31 55.71 -2.65
C GLY A 68 33.37 55.36 -3.69
N GLU A 69 33.06 54.43 -4.60
CA GLU A 69 33.84 54.17 -5.82
C GLU A 69 32.89 54.10 -7.04
N GLU A 70 33.41 54.47 -8.21
CA GLU A 70 32.66 54.79 -9.44
C GLU A 70 31.57 53.76 -9.80
N LEU A 71 30.36 54.28 -10.05
CA LEU A 71 29.19 53.52 -10.48
C LEU A 71 29.44 52.89 -11.85
N ASN A 72 29.66 51.58 -11.87
CA ASN A 72 29.62 50.79 -13.10
C ASN A 72 28.14 50.68 -13.55
N THR A 73 27.75 51.41 -14.59
CA THR A 73 26.35 51.53 -15.05
C THR A 73 25.80 50.31 -15.80
N ASP A 74 26.62 49.26 -15.99
CA ASP A 74 26.26 48.06 -16.75
C ASP A 74 25.87 46.84 -15.86
N GLU A 75 25.88 46.96 -14.53
CA GLU A 75 25.38 45.91 -13.64
C GLU A 75 23.91 46.16 -13.25
N PRO A 76 22.98 45.20 -13.47
CA PRO A 76 21.62 45.33 -12.99
C PRO A 76 21.61 45.40 -11.46
N PRO A 77 20.77 46.26 -10.85
CA PRO A 77 20.70 46.41 -9.40
C PRO A 77 20.33 45.06 -8.77
N THR A 78 21.25 44.47 -8.02
CA THR A 78 21.02 43.23 -7.27
C THR A 78 20.01 43.50 -6.16
N THR A 79 18.79 43.02 -6.35
CA THR A 79 17.78 43.05 -5.28
C THR A 79 18.03 41.87 -4.34
N LEU A 80 17.89 42.08 -3.02
CA LEU A 80 18.17 41.03 -2.01
C LEU A 80 17.20 39.83 -2.12
N PHE A 81 16.07 40.01 -2.81
CA PHE A 81 15.03 39.02 -3.02
C PHE A 81 14.42 39.21 -4.42
N GLU A 82 15.00 38.54 -5.42
CA GLU A 82 14.33 38.38 -6.71
C GLU A 82 13.26 37.28 -6.58
N PRO A 83 12.04 37.49 -7.11
CA PRO A 83 11.04 36.42 -7.16
C PRO A 83 11.60 35.27 -8.02
N PRO A 84 11.35 34.00 -7.63
CA PRO A 84 11.88 32.86 -8.36
C PRO A 84 11.41 32.91 -9.82
N SER A 85 12.31 32.52 -10.71
CA SER A 85 11.98 32.37 -12.13
C SER A 85 10.82 31.37 -12.31
N ALA A 86 10.14 31.44 -13.46
CA ALA A 86 9.01 30.54 -13.74
C ALA A 86 9.41 29.05 -13.69
N ASP A 87 10.67 28.72 -13.99
CA ASP A 87 11.16 27.35 -13.94
C ASP A 87 11.54 26.92 -12.51
N GLU A 88 12.10 27.82 -11.71
CA GLU A 88 12.34 27.58 -10.28
C GLU A 88 11.03 27.40 -9.50
N ALA A 89 10.02 28.21 -9.81
CA ALA A 89 8.68 28.07 -9.22
C ALA A 89 8.06 26.70 -9.55
N LYS A 90 8.17 26.23 -10.80
CA LYS A 90 7.70 24.89 -11.20
C LYS A 90 8.49 23.76 -10.54
N SER A 91 9.81 23.90 -10.38
CA SER A 91 10.62 22.93 -9.65
C SER A 91 10.22 22.90 -8.18
N GLN A 92 10.01 24.05 -7.54
CA GLN A 92 9.53 24.14 -6.17
C GLN A 92 8.17 23.46 -5.99
N GLU A 93 7.19 23.77 -6.85
CA GLU A 93 5.86 23.14 -6.84
C GLU A 93 5.97 21.61 -6.98
N ARG A 94 6.84 21.13 -7.88
CA ARG A 94 7.10 19.70 -8.06
C ARG A 94 7.70 19.06 -6.80
N ARG A 95 8.68 19.71 -6.16
CA ARG A 95 9.30 19.22 -4.93
C ARG A 95 8.28 19.11 -3.80
N GLU A 96 7.47 20.14 -3.60
CA GLU A 96 6.41 20.15 -2.59
C GLU A 96 5.29 19.14 -2.86
N ALA A 97 4.97 18.91 -4.13
CA ALA A 97 4.01 17.88 -4.54
C ALA A 97 4.53 16.46 -4.32
N GLN A 98 5.85 16.26 -4.32
CA GLN A 98 6.47 14.95 -4.07
C GLN A 98 6.77 14.72 -2.60
N PHE A 99 7.19 15.75 -1.87
CA PHE A 99 7.55 15.69 -0.46
C PHE A 99 7.21 17.01 0.24
N GLY A 100 6.23 16.97 1.15
CA GLY A 100 5.76 18.15 1.87
C GLY A 100 6.74 18.63 2.95
N PRO A 101 6.73 19.93 3.28
CA PRO A 101 7.55 20.47 4.37
C PRO A 101 7.08 19.96 5.73
N LEU A 102 8.01 19.90 6.69
CA LEU A 102 7.66 19.75 8.11
C LEU A 102 7.12 21.09 8.62
N LEU A 103 5.88 21.10 9.10
CA LEU A 103 5.21 22.34 9.53
C LEU A 103 5.55 22.74 10.97
N ASP A 104 5.75 21.77 11.86
CA ASP A 104 6.07 21.97 13.27
C ASP A 104 6.92 20.78 13.75
N VAL A 105 7.91 21.04 14.59
CA VAL A 105 8.75 20.04 15.27
C VAL A 105 7.89 19.11 16.15
N ASN A 106 6.73 19.60 16.61
CA ASN A 106 5.77 18.78 17.34
C ASN A 106 5.12 17.68 16.51
N HIS A 107 5.24 17.71 15.18
CA HIS A 107 4.73 16.69 14.26
C HIS A 107 5.74 15.54 14.04
N LEU A 108 6.55 15.26 15.06
CA LEU A 108 7.55 14.21 15.10
C LEU A 108 7.25 13.26 16.27
N TYR A 109 7.44 11.96 16.06
CA TYR A 109 7.28 10.93 17.07
C TYR A 109 8.24 9.77 16.81
N ILE A 110 8.78 9.13 17.86
CA ILE A 110 9.70 8.01 17.69
C ILE A 110 8.93 6.70 17.83
N SER A 111 8.91 5.90 16.76
CA SER A 111 8.32 4.55 16.78
C SER A 111 9.23 3.58 17.54
N ALA A 112 8.87 3.25 18.78
CA ALA A 112 9.59 2.30 19.62
C ALA A 112 8.64 1.62 20.61
N HIS A 113 8.86 0.33 20.88
CA HIS A 113 8.17 -0.36 21.96
C HIS A 113 8.66 0.14 23.32
N GLN A 114 7.74 0.45 24.23
CA GLN A 114 8.03 0.95 25.58
C GLN A 114 8.24 -0.18 26.60
N GLY A 115 8.36 -1.44 26.14
CA GLY A 115 8.50 -2.62 26.99
C GLY A 115 7.15 -3.21 27.44
N GLY A 116 7.20 -4.41 28.03
CA GLY A 116 6.01 -5.21 28.38
C GLY A 116 5.50 -6.08 27.22
N PRO A 117 4.42 -6.86 27.44
CA PRO A 117 3.78 -7.64 26.40
C PRO A 117 3.21 -6.74 25.28
N LEU A 118 3.27 -7.19 24.03
CA LEU A 118 2.58 -6.50 22.94
C LEU A 118 1.08 -6.65 23.15
N GLU A 119 0.39 -5.54 23.40
CA GLU A 119 -1.07 -5.56 23.54
C GLU A 119 -1.71 -5.98 22.21
N THR A 120 -2.69 -6.88 22.32
CA THR A 120 -3.45 -7.32 21.16
C THR A 120 -4.41 -6.19 20.77
N PRO A 121 -4.37 -5.69 19.52
CA PRO A 121 -5.30 -4.66 19.09
C PRO A 121 -6.73 -5.12 19.30
N ILE A 122 -7.57 -4.25 19.85
CA ILE A 122 -8.98 -4.54 20.04
C ILE A 122 -9.64 -4.60 18.67
N GLU A 123 -10.02 -5.80 18.25
CA GLU A 123 -10.82 -6.01 17.04
C GLU A 123 -12.28 -5.67 17.35
N ASP A 124 -12.64 -4.41 17.07
CA ASP A 124 -14.00 -3.94 17.25
C ASP A 124 -14.93 -4.56 16.20
N GLU A 125 -16.07 -5.10 16.63
CA GLU A 125 -17.10 -5.65 15.75
C GLU A 125 -18.30 -4.70 15.68
N PRO A 126 -18.88 -4.48 14.49
CA PRO A 126 -20.04 -3.63 14.35
C PRO A 126 -21.27 -4.35 14.89
N ALA A 127 -22.35 -3.61 15.16
CA ALA A 127 -23.64 -4.19 15.52
C ALA A 127 -24.06 -5.32 14.55
N TYR A 128 -24.66 -6.39 15.09
CA TYR A 128 -24.99 -7.60 14.33
C TYR A 128 -25.83 -7.33 13.08
N TYR A 129 -26.65 -6.27 13.13
CA TYR A 129 -27.42 -5.77 12.00
C TYR A 129 -26.56 -5.52 10.74
N PHE A 130 -25.39 -4.88 10.87
CA PHE A 130 -24.52 -4.56 9.73
C PHE A 130 -23.84 -5.82 9.17
N VAL A 131 -23.43 -6.73 10.05
CA VAL A 131 -22.84 -8.02 9.65
C VAL A 131 -23.88 -8.84 8.88
N LEU A 132 -25.08 -8.99 9.42
CA LEU A 132 -26.16 -9.76 8.81
C LEU A 132 -26.58 -9.18 7.46
N THR A 133 -26.78 -7.87 7.37
CA THR A 133 -27.17 -7.21 6.11
C THR A 133 -26.04 -7.27 5.07
N THR A 134 -24.77 -7.30 5.49
CA THR A 134 -23.62 -7.55 4.60
C THR A 134 -23.66 -8.97 4.03
N TYR A 135 -23.91 -9.99 4.87
CA TYR A 135 -24.08 -11.37 4.40
C TYR A 135 -25.26 -11.50 3.43
N ILE A 136 -26.41 -10.90 3.75
CA ILE A 136 -27.58 -10.87 2.86
C ILE A 136 -27.22 -10.21 1.52
N SER A 137 -26.46 -9.10 1.55
CA SER A 137 -26.01 -8.41 0.33
C SER A 137 -25.16 -9.32 -0.57
N TYR A 138 -24.18 -10.02 0.01
CA TYR A 138 -23.36 -10.98 -0.75
C TYR A 138 -24.18 -12.16 -1.25
N LEU A 139 -25.07 -12.72 -0.42
CA LEU A 139 -25.95 -13.83 -0.80
C LEU A 139 -26.82 -13.47 -2.00
N LEU A 140 -27.44 -12.29 -1.99
CA LEU A 140 -28.24 -11.78 -3.11
C LEU A 140 -27.39 -11.61 -4.37
N LEU A 141 -26.21 -10.98 -4.26
CA LEU A 141 -25.30 -10.79 -5.40
C LEU A 141 -24.83 -12.13 -6.00
N ILE A 142 -24.51 -13.11 -5.15
CA ILE A 142 -24.10 -14.46 -5.55
C ILE A 142 -25.28 -15.18 -6.23
N ALA A 143 -26.48 -15.13 -5.65
CA ALA A 143 -27.68 -15.73 -6.22
C ALA A 143 -28.01 -15.15 -7.61
N PHE A 144 -28.00 -13.81 -7.74
CA PHE A 144 -28.20 -13.15 -9.03
C PHE A 144 -27.07 -13.47 -10.03
N GLY A 145 -25.83 -13.56 -9.56
CA GLY A 145 -24.69 -13.95 -10.39
C GLY A 145 -24.85 -15.36 -10.96
N HIS A 146 -25.26 -16.33 -10.15
CA HIS A 146 -25.51 -17.70 -10.58
C HIS A 146 -26.73 -17.79 -11.50
N ALA A 147 -27.82 -17.08 -11.20
CA ALA A 147 -28.98 -16.99 -12.09
C ALA A 147 -28.56 -16.46 -13.48
N ARG A 148 -27.76 -15.39 -13.52
CA ARG A 148 -27.23 -14.83 -14.76
C ARG A 148 -26.31 -15.79 -15.51
N ASP A 149 -25.45 -16.54 -14.81
CA ASP A 149 -24.63 -17.58 -15.42
C ASP A 149 -25.48 -18.73 -15.96
N PHE A 150 -26.53 -19.14 -15.25
CA PHE A 150 -27.45 -20.20 -15.70
C PHE A 150 -28.15 -19.81 -17.02
N PHE A 151 -28.80 -18.65 -17.05
CA PHE A 151 -29.46 -18.15 -18.27
C PHE A 151 -28.44 -17.82 -19.36
N GLY A 152 -27.28 -17.25 -19.02
CA GLY A 152 -26.22 -16.91 -19.95
C GLY A 152 -25.60 -18.14 -20.62
N LYS A 153 -25.34 -19.21 -19.85
CA LYS A 153 -24.90 -20.50 -20.39
C LYS A 153 -25.96 -21.06 -21.35
N ARG A 154 -27.27 -20.90 -21.11
CA ARG A 154 -28.31 -21.53 -21.94
C ARG A 154 -28.74 -20.70 -23.16
N PHE A 155 -28.80 -19.39 -23.02
CA PHE A 155 -29.42 -18.47 -23.99
C PHE A 155 -28.50 -17.32 -24.43
N GLY A 156 -27.35 -17.13 -23.77
CA GLY A 156 -26.41 -16.04 -24.06
C GLY A 156 -25.46 -16.33 -25.22
N ASP A 157 -24.52 -15.40 -25.43
CA ASP A 157 -23.48 -15.56 -26.46
C ASP A 157 -22.60 -16.78 -26.18
N LYS A 158 -22.63 -17.74 -27.09
CA LYS A 158 -21.89 -19.00 -26.99
C LYS A 158 -20.39 -18.77 -26.81
N LYS A 159 -19.80 -17.75 -27.44
CA LYS A 159 -18.37 -17.45 -27.31
C LYS A 159 -18.01 -17.01 -25.90
N HIS A 160 -18.86 -16.21 -25.27
CA HIS A 160 -18.60 -15.66 -23.94
C HIS A 160 -18.68 -16.71 -22.82
N TYR A 161 -19.54 -17.73 -22.99
CA TYR A 161 -19.75 -18.78 -21.99
C TYR A 161 -19.05 -20.10 -22.32
N GLN A 162 -18.27 -20.17 -23.40
CA GLN A 162 -17.60 -21.40 -23.84
C GLN A 162 -16.59 -21.90 -22.80
N SER A 163 -15.80 -21.00 -22.20
CA SER A 163 -14.79 -21.32 -21.18
C SER A 163 -15.37 -21.80 -19.85
N LEU A 164 -16.68 -21.60 -19.65
CA LEU A 164 -17.42 -21.93 -18.42
C LEU A 164 -18.22 -23.23 -18.56
N LYS A 165 -18.01 -23.94 -19.66
CA LYS A 165 -18.67 -25.20 -19.98
C LYS A 165 -17.64 -26.23 -20.37
N VAL A 166 -18.00 -27.49 -20.17
CA VAL A 166 -17.30 -28.61 -20.78
C VAL A 166 -17.44 -28.47 -22.30
N PHE A 167 -16.30 -28.46 -23.00
CA PHE A 167 -16.25 -28.39 -24.45
C PHE A 167 -15.18 -29.35 -24.96
N ASN A 168 -15.52 -30.19 -25.94
CA ASN A 168 -14.61 -31.19 -26.52
C ASN A 168 -13.94 -32.11 -25.49
N GLY A 169 -14.65 -32.51 -24.43
CA GLY A 169 -14.10 -33.38 -23.37
C GLY A 169 -13.17 -32.69 -22.37
N TYR A 170 -12.90 -31.39 -22.54
CA TYR A 170 -12.12 -30.60 -21.57
C TYR A 170 -13.03 -30.05 -20.47
N ALA A 171 -12.55 -30.12 -19.24
CA ALA A 171 -13.16 -29.42 -18.11
C ALA A 171 -13.20 -27.90 -18.38
N PRO A 172 -14.21 -27.19 -17.84
CA PRO A 172 -14.24 -25.73 -17.92
C PRO A 172 -12.95 -25.14 -17.33
N LEU A 173 -12.34 -24.20 -18.04
CA LEU A 173 -11.08 -23.58 -17.60
C LEU A 173 -11.25 -22.69 -16.35
N ASN A 174 -12.49 -22.30 -16.04
CA ASN A 174 -12.84 -21.16 -15.20
C ASN A 174 -14.17 -21.38 -14.43
N ASP A 175 -14.31 -22.48 -13.69
CA ASP A 175 -15.57 -22.80 -12.96
C ASP A 175 -15.45 -22.65 -11.43
N ASP A 176 -14.32 -22.16 -10.94
CA ASP A 176 -14.11 -21.91 -9.52
C ASP A 176 -14.83 -20.64 -9.02
N PHE A 177 -14.98 -20.55 -7.70
CA PHE A 177 -15.60 -19.39 -7.06
C PHE A 177 -14.81 -18.10 -7.32
N ASP A 178 -13.48 -18.19 -7.45
CA ASP A 178 -12.61 -17.04 -7.75
C ASP A 178 -12.95 -16.45 -9.11
N ASN A 179 -13.07 -17.28 -10.15
CA ASN A 179 -13.50 -16.83 -11.45
C ASN A 179 -14.92 -16.25 -11.44
N PHE A 180 -15.85 -16.91 -10.73
CA PHE A 180 -17.20 -16.39 -10.55
C PHE A 180 -17.19 -14.99 -9.92
N TYR A 181 -16.47 -14.83 -8.81
CA TYR A 181 -16.33 -13.56 -8.10
C TYR A 181 -15.76 -12.47 -9.01
N VAL A 182 -14.67 -12.77 -9.74
CA VAL A 182 -14.06 -11.82 -10.66
C VAL A 182 -15.06 -11.37 -11.74
N ARG A 183 -15.77 -12.31 -12.38
CA ARG A 183 -16.71 -12.01 -13.48
C ARG A 183 -17.99 -11.30 -13.03
N ARG A 184 -18.53 -11.64 -11.85
CA ARG A 184 -19.87 -11.22 -11.43
C ARG A 184 -19.88 -10.11 -10.40
N LEU A 185 -18.87 -10.06 -9.53
CA LEU A 185 -18.77 -9.09 -8.45
C LEU A 185 -17.66 -8.08 -8.74
N LYS A 186 -16.39 -8.51 -8.76
CA LYS A 186 -15.23 -7.61 -8.90
C LYS A 186 -15.33 -6.72 -10.14
N LEU A 187 -15.70 -7.27 -11.29
CA LEU A 187 -15.79 -6.52 -12.55
C LEU A 187 -16.66 -5.26 -12.41
N ARG A 188 -17.75 -5.31 -11.63
CA ARG A 188 -18.63 -4.14 -11.43
C ARG A 188 -18.00 -3.06 -10.56
N LEU A 189 -17.01 -3.42 -9.75
CA LEU A 189 -16.29 -2.55 -8.83
C LEU A 189 -14.87 -2.25 -9.35
N ASP A 190 -14.52 -2.68 -10.55
CA ASP A 190 -13.13 -2.67 -11.03
C ASP A 190 -12.53 -1.26 -11.15
N ASP A 191 -13.40 -0.26 -11.25
CA ASP A 191 -13.03 1.14 -11.33
C ASP A 191 -12.41 1.67 -10.03
N CYS A 192 -12.78 1.12 -8.87
CA CYS A 192 -12.13 1.44 -7.59
C CYS A 192 -10.86 0.63 -7.33
N PHE A 193 -10.66 -0.50 -8.02
CA PHE A 193 -9.49 -1.38 -7.80
C PHE A 193 -8.29 -1.04 -8.67
N ALA A 194 -8.48 -0.48 -9.86
CA ALA A 194 -7.43 -0.44 -10.89
C ALA A 194 -7.29 0.92 -11.59
N ARG A 195 -7.26 2.03 -10.83
CA ARG A 195 -7.07 3.35 -11.44
C ARG A 195 -5.63 3.53 -11.97
N PRO A 196 -5.45 3.93 -13.24
CA PRO A 196 -4.13 4.18 -13.79
C PRO A 196 -3.58 5.50 -13.27
N THR A 197 -2.28 5.52 -13.02
CA THR A 197 -1.55 6.66 -12.47
C THR A 197 -0.32 6.97 -13.31
N THR A 198 0.20 8.20 -13.19
CA THR A 198 1.45 8.62 -13.82
C THR A 198 2.24 9.53 -12.90
N GLY A 199 3.55 9.62 -13.12
CA GLY A 199 4.47 10.41 -12.31
C GLY A 199 4.89 9.75 -10.99
N VAL A 200 5.49 10.54 -10.11
CA VAL A 200 6.01 10.10 -8.82
C VAL A 200 4.87 9.84 -7.83
N PRO A 201 4.83 8.68 -7.14
CA PRO A 201 3.86 8.40 -6.08
C PRO A 201 4.30 9.07 -4.76
N GLY A 202 4.38 10.40 -4.76
CA GLY A 202 4.80 11.23 -3.62
C GLY A 202 3.64 11.63 -2.72
N ARG A 203 3.72 12.82 -2.09
CA ARG A 203 2.62 13.45 -1.34
C ARG A 203 1.33 13.52 -2.19
N TYR A 204 1.47 13.91 -3.46
CA TYR A 204 0.42 13.88 -4.47
C TYR A 204 0.71 12.84 -5.55
N ILE A 205 -0.36 12.32 -6.18
CA ILE A 205 -0.29 11.42 -7.33
C ILE A 205 -1.26 11.87 -8.42
N THR A 206 -0.85 11.71 -9.67
CA THR A 206 -1.65 12.06 -10.85
C THR A 206 -2.35 10.84 -11.39
N LEU A 207 -3.68 10.88 -11.41
CA LEU A 207 -4.53 9.87 -12.01
C LEU A 207 -4.73 10.16 -13.49
N ILE A 208 -4.73 9.10 -14.30
CA ILE A 208 -5.13 9.17 -15.71
C ILE A 208 -6.64 8.92 -15.77
N ASP A 209 -7.39 9.94 -16.15
CA ASP A 209 -8.84 9.87 -16.14
C ASP A 209 -9.35 8.90 -17.23
N ARG A 210 -10.31 8.07 -16.84
CA ARG A 210 -10.93 7.09 -17.72
C ARG A 210 -12.42 6.97 -17.44
N LYS A 211 -13.18 6.60 -18.47
CA LYS A 211 -14.61 6.29 -18.36
C LYS A 211 -14.92 4.92 -18.94
N SER A 212 -15.96 4.29 -18.42
CA SER A 212 -16.53 3.07 -18.97
C SER A 212 -18.00 3.32 -19.33
N ASP A 213 -18.38 2.90 -20.54
CA ASP A 213 -19.76 2.96 -21.02
C ASP A 213 -20.44 1.58 -20.97
N ASP A 214 -19.76 0.55 -20.43
CA ASP A 214 -20.13 -0.86 -20.55
C ASP A 214 -19.99 -1.64 -19.22
N PHE A 215 -20.25 -0.96 -18.11
CA PHE A 215 -20.18 -1.51 -16.74
C PHE A 215 -18.79 -2.06 -16.40
N ASN A 216 -17.75 -1.25 -16.61
CA ASN A 216 -16.35 -1.52 -16.26
C ASN A 216 -15.73 -2.70 -17.03
N ARG A 217 -16.31 -3.11 -18.16
CA ARG A 217 -15.72 -4.13 -19.03
C ARG A 217 -14.56 -3.58 -19.85
N THR A 218 -14.72 -2.36 -20.34
CA THR A 218 -13.68 -1.62 -21.05
C THR A 218 -13.62 -0.19 -20.54
N TYR A 219 -12.43 0.39 -20.63
CA TYR A 219 -12.18 1.78 -20.27
C TYR A 219 -11.63 2.55 -21.47
N LYS A 220 -12.09 3.78 -21.63
CA LYS A 220 -11.54 4.75 -22.57
C LYS A 220 -10.90 5.87 -21.77
N TYR A 221 -9.65 6.20 -22.09
CA TYR A 221 -8.99 7.38 -21.53
C TYR A 221 -9.67 8.65 -22.04
N THR A 222 -9.86 9.62 -21.16
CA THR A 222 -10.47 10.92 -21.51
C THR A 222 -9.44 11.91 -22.04
N GLY A 223 -8.14 11.63 -21.86
CA GLY A 223 -7.05 12.55 -22.16
C GLY A 223 -6.82 13.62 -21.08
N THR A 224 -7.58 13.56 -19.98
CA THR A 224 -7.44 14.46 -18.82
C THR A 224 -6.70 13.76 -17.68
N TYR A 225 -6.18 14.57 -16.75
CA TYR A 225 -5.45 14.10 -15.59
C TYR A 225 -6.00 14.77 -14.34
N THR A 226 -6.08 14.00 -13.26
CA THR A 226 -6.53 14.50 -11.96
C THR A 226 -5.42 14.29 -10.93
N GLN A 227 -4.86 15.39 -10.42
CA GLN A 227 -3.95 15.32 -9.28
C GLN A 227 -4.75 15.14 -7.98
N THR A 228 -4.26 14.27 -7.11
CA THR A 228 -4.92 13.90 -5.86
C THR A 228 -3.91 13.73 -4.74
N LEU A 229 -4.32 14.00 -3.50
CA LEU A 229 -3.54 13.64 -2.32
C LEU A 229 -3.40 12.12 -2.28
N ASN A 230 -2.16 11.63 -2.20
CA ASN A 230 -1.86 10.22 -2.30
C ASN A 230 -1.74 9.59 -0.91
N VAL A 231 -2.74 8.80 -0.51
CA VAL A 231 -2.69 7.96 0.69
C VAL A 231 -2.78 6.47 0.32
N SER A 232 -2.24 6.14 -0.85
CA SER A 232 -2.45 4.86 -1.55
C SER A 232 -1.17 4.13 -1.97
N SER A 233 0.01 4.75 -1.79
CA SER A 233 1.30 4.14 -2.14
C SER A 233 2.04 3.66 -0.89
N TYR A 234 2.91 2.66 -1.06
CA TYR A 234 3.80 2.20 0.01
C TYR A 234 5.12 2.99 0.08
N ASN A 235 5.15 4.22 -0.43
CA ASN A 235 6.33 5.07 -0.44
C ASN A 235 6.53 5.70 0.96
N TYR A 236 6.74 4.85 1.98
CA TYR A 236 6.67 5.21 3.40
C TYR A 236 7.65 6.33 3.77
N LEU A 237 8.89 6.28 3.30
CA LEU A 237 9.88 7.32 3.60
C LEU A 237 10.00 8.38 2.49
N GLY A 238 9.19 8.29 1.43
CA GLY A 238 9.15 9.32 0.40
C GLY A 238 10.41 9.39 -0.46
N PHE A 239 11.12 8.27 -0.71
CA PHE A 239 12.37 8.26 -1.50
C PHE A 239 12.16 8.12 -3.02
N ALA A 240 10.94 7.91 -3.49
CA ALA A 240 10.62 7.81 -4.92
C ALA A 240 10.61 9.17 -5.68
N GLN A 241 11.24 10.21 -5.12
CA GLN A 241 11.27 11.56 -5.68
C GLN A 241 12.00 11.59 -7.03
N SER A 242 11.61 12.48 -7.94
CA SER A 242 12.27 12.66 -9.24
C SER A 242 13.49 13.59 -9.19
N GLU A 243 13.74 14.22 -8.04
CA GLU A 243 14.82 15.16 -7.79
C GLU A 243 15.39 14.92 -6.38
N GLY A 244 16.65 15.27 -6.17
CA GLY A 244 17.34 15.15 -4.89
C GLY A 244 18.37 14.01 -4.86
N PRO A 245 19.03 13.79 -3.71
CA PRO A 245 20.27 13.01 -3.65
C PRO A 245 20.18 11.59 -4.23
N CYS A 246 19.04 10.92 -4.07
CA CYS A 246 18.80 9.61 -4.68
C CYS A 246 18.69 9.70 -6.21
N ALA A 247 17.83 10.58 -6.73
CA ALA A 247 17.59 10.71 -8.15
C ALA A 247 18.86 11.14 -8.90
N ASP A 248 19.61 12.09 -8.34
CA ASP A 248 20.83 12.63 -8.93
C ASP A 248 21.93 11.56 -9.00
N ALA A 249 22.11 10.78 -7.92
CA ALA A 249 23.06 9.67 -7.90
C ALA A 249 22.69 8.55 -8.87
N VAL A 250 21.38 8.26 -9.02
CA VAL A 250 20.88 7.29 -9.99
C VAL A 250 21.16 7.74 -11.41
N GLU A 251 20.92 9.02 -11.73
CA GLU A 251 21.22 9.57 -13.05
C GLU A 251 22.72 9.44 -13.38
N GLU A 252 23.59 9.82 -12.43
CA GLU A 252 25.03 9.69 -12.58
C GLU A 252 25.47 8.22 -12.76
N CYS A 253 24.90 7.31 -11.96
CA CYS A 253 25.16 5.88 -12.07
C CYS A 253 24.79 5.34 -13.45
N VAL A 254 23.63 5.72 -13.99
CA VAL A 254 23.21 5.28 -15.34
C VAL A 254 24.17 5.78 -16.41
N ARG A 255 24.64 7.04 -16.32
CA ARG A 255 25.62 7.59 -17.26
C ARG A 255 26.96 6.84 -17.21
N LYS A 256 27.36 6.34 -16.04
CA LYS A 256 28.65 5.63 -15.84
C LYS A 256 28.58 4.13 -16.12
N THR A 257 27.55 3.45 -15.65
CA THR A 257 27.44 1.98 -15.58
C THR A 257 26.44 1.40 -16.58
N GLY A 258 25.63 2.25 -17.23
CA GLY A 258 24.58 1.82 -18.15
C GLY A 258 23.31 1.37 -17.44
N LEU A 259 22.41 0.71 -18.20
CA LEU A 259 21.04 0.43 -17.76
C LEU A 259 20.83 -0.96 -17.13
N SER A 260 21.61 -1.97 -17.52
CA SER A 260 21.40 -3.36 -17.11
C SER A 260 22.66 -4.19 -17.25
N PHE A 261 22.77 -5.25 -16.45
CA PHE A 261 23.83 -6.25 -16.55
C PHE A 261 23.49 -7.39 -17.54
N CYS A 262 22.22 -7.51 -17.96
CA CYS A 262 21.75 -8.50 -18.95
C CYS A 262 22.19 -9.96 -18.66
N SER A 263 22.29 -10.33 -17.38
CA SER A 263 22.77 -11.64 -16.95
C SER A 263 22.34 -11.93 -15.50
N PRO A 264 22.10 -13.21 -15.14
CA PRO A 264 21.91 -13.63 -13.76
C PRO A 264 23.13 -13.40 -12.87
N ARG A 265 22.91 -13.35 -11.56
CA ARG A 265 23.99 -13.16 -10.57
C ARG A 265 25.02 -14.28 -10.58
N ALA A 266 24.62 -15.49 -10.98
CA ALA A 266 25.49 -16.66 -11.04
C ALA A 266 26.48 -16.67 -12.21
N ASP A 267 26.22 -15.89 -13.27
CA ASP A 267 27.11 -15.74 -14.43
C ASP A 267 27.78 -14.36 -14.40
N SER A 268 27.44 -13.46 -15.34
CA SER A 268 28.08 -12.15 -15.52
C SER A 268 27.30 -11.01 -14.89
N GLY A 269 26.23 -11.29 -14.14
CA GLY A 269 25.35 -10.28 -13.55
C GLY A 269 25.79 -9.70 -12.21
N THR A 270 26.86 -10.22 -11.60
CA THR A 270 27.37 -9.69 -10.32
C THR A 270 28.33 -8.52 -10.55
N SER A 271 28.01 -7.36 -9.96
CA SER A 271 28.81 -6.13 -10.02
C SER A 271 29.30 -5.71 -8.63
N GLU A 272 30.32 -4.85 -8.59
CA GLU A 272 30.80 -4.24 -7.34
C GLU A 272 29.69 -3.48 -6.61
N LEU A 273 28.86 -2.74 -7.36
CA LEU A 273 27.70 -2.02 -6.83
C LEU A 273 26.69 -2.99 -6.17
N ALA A 274 26.43 -4.15 -6.77
CA ALA A 274 25.54 -5.14 -6.18
C ALA A 274 26.11 -5.70 -4.85
N LEU A 275 27.42 -5.93 -4.79
CA LEU A 275 28.09 -6.40 -3.57
C LEU A 275 28.14 -5.30 -2.50
N GLU A 276 28.29 -4.04 -2.87
CA GLU A 276 28.22 -2.91 -1.96
C GLU A 276 26.83 -2.80 -1.34
N VAL A 277 25.78 -2.81 -2.16
CA VAL A 277 24.39 -2.80 -1.66
C VAL A 277 24.13 -3.98 -0.73
N GLU A 278 24.61 -5.18 -1.04
CA GLU A 278 24.46 -6.35 -0.16
C GLU A 278 25.14 -6.16 1.20
N ARG A 279 26.33 -5.53 1.24
CA ARG A 279 27.01 -5.19 2.51
C ARG A 279 26.23 -4.16 3.31
N GLU A 280 25.76 -3.10 2.65
CA GLU A 280 25.00 -2.02 3.29
C GLU A 280 23.66 -2.52 3.84
N VAL A 281 22.95 -3.37 3.09
CA VAL A 281 21.73 -4.03 3.58
C VAL A 281 22.03 -4.90 4.80
N ALA A 282 23.10 -5.71 4.75
CA ALA A 282 23.48 -6.57 5.87
C ALA A 282 23.81 -5.76 7.13
N GLN A 283 24.58 -4.68 6.98
CA GLN A 283 24.92 -3.75 8.06
C GLN A 283 23.68 -3.03 8.62
N PHE A 284 22.78 -2.59 7.73
CA PHE A 284 21.55 -1.91 8.12
C PHE A 284 20.66 -2.79 8.99
N VAL A 285 20.43 -4.05 8.60
CA VAL A 285 19.57 -4.98 9.36
C VAL A 285 20.30 -5.71 10.48
N GLY A 286 21.61 -5.49 10.66
CA GLY A 286 22.41 -6.12 11.70
C GLY A 286 22.67 -7.62 11.48
N LYS A 287 22.86 -8.05 10.23
CA LYS A 287 23.17 -9.45 9.87
C LYS A 287 24.57 -9.60 9.26
N PRO A 288 25.21 -10.78 9.41
CA PRO A 288 26.55 -11.01 8.85
C PRO A 288 26.61 -10.93 7.32
N ALA A 289 25.54 -11.29 6.62
CA ALA A 289 25.48 -11.24 5.17
C ALA A 289 24.04 -11.02 4.68
N ALA A 290 23.92 -10.44 3.48
CA ALA A 290 22.67 -10.36 2.74
C ALA A 290 22.88 -10.67 1.25
N MET A 291 21.78 -10.99 0.57
CA MET A 291 21.71 -11.06 -0.88
C MET A 291 20.48 -10.33 -1.41
N VAL A 292 20.61 -9.66 -2.54
CA VAL A 292 19.54 -8.85 -3.16
C VAL A 292 18.95 -9.55 -4.38
N PHE A 293 17.64 -9.41 -4.54
CA PHE A 293 16.83 -9.93 -5.64
C PHE A 293 16.18 -8.77 -6.39
N SER A 294 15.99 -8.93 -7.70
CA SER A 294 15.36 -7.93 -8.58
C SER A 294 13.85 -7.76 -8.35
N MET A 295 13.16 -8.74 -7.76
CA MET A 295 11.71 -8.70 -7.50
C MET A 295 11.36 -9.15 -6.08
N GLY A 296 10.66 -8.31 -5.32
CA GLY A 296 10.31 -8.57 -3.91
C GLY A 296 9.39 -9.79 -3.69
N PHE A 297 8.43 -10.04 -4.58
CA PHE A 297 7.61 -11.26 -4.52
C PHE A 297 8.45 -12.53 -4.68
N VAL A 298 9.39 -12.51 -5.62
CA VAL A 298 10.28 -13.64 -5.92
C VAL A 298 11.26 -13.90 -4.78
N THR A 299 11.64 -12.88 -4.01
CA THR A 299 12.47 -13.04 -2.81
C THR A 299 11.89 -14.10 -1.87
N ASN A 300 10.60 -14.03 -1.51
CA ASN A 300 9.95 -15.10 -0.75
C ASN A 300 9.78 -16.36 -1.60
N ALA A 301 9.14 -16.26 -2.77
CA ALA A 301 8.73 -17.42 -3.56
C ALA A 301 9.90 -18.33 -3.98
N GLY A 302 11.09 -17.75 -4.22
CA GLY A 302 12.32 -18.45 -4.56
C GLY A 302 13.16 -18.89 -3.36
N SER A 303 13.04 -18.24 -2.20
CA SER A 303 13.86 -18.58 -1.03
C SER A 303 13.36 -19.81 -0.27
N PHE A 304 12.03 -19.95 -0.08
CA PHE A 304 11.49 -21.12 0.64
C PHE A 304 11.92 -22.47 0.02
N PRO A 305 11.87 -22.67 -1.31
CA PRO A 305 12.35 -23.91 -1.94
C PRO A 305 13.84 -24.18 -1.78
N ALA A 306 14.65 -23.14 -1.56
CA ALA A 306 16.08 -23.28 -1.30
C ALA A 306 16.41 -23.55 0.18
N LEU A 307 15.54 -23.11 1.12
CA LEU A 307 15.75 -23.24 2.56
C LEU A 307 15.24 -24.57 3.13
N VAL A 308 14.08 -25.01 2.65
CA VAL A 308 13.34 -26.16 3.16
C VAL A 308 12.88 -27.06 2.01
N SER A 309 12.70 -28.35 2.32
CA SER A 309 12.39 -29.38 1.33
C SER A 309 11.55 -30.51 1.94
N LYS A 310 11.28 -31.57 1.17
CA LYS A 310 10.57 -32.77 1.66
C LYS A 310 11.19 -33.31 2.96
N GLY A 311 10.33 -33.50 3.96
CA GLY A 311 10.70 -33.90 5.33
C GLY A 311 10.96 -32.73 6.29
N CYS A 312 10.81 -31.49 5.82
CA CYS A 312 10.73 -30.29 6.67
C CYS A 312 9.26 -29.92 6.94
N LEU A 313 9.05 -29.13 7.99
CA LEU A 313 7.78 -28.50 8.35
C LEU A 313 7.90 -26.99 8.27
N ILE A 314 6.93 -26.35 7.63
CA ILE A 314 6.69 -24.91 7.72
C ILE A 314 5.44 -24.70 8.57
N ILE A 315 5.55 -23.91 9.62
CA ILE A 315 4.40 -23.40 10.37
C ILE A 315 4.25 -21.91 9.99
N SER A 316 3.18 -21.58 9.30
CA SER A 316 2.94 -20.25 8.72
C SER A 316 1.82 -19.55 9.48
N ASP A 317 1.97 -18.25 9.75
CA ASP A 317 0.84 -17.43 10.19
C ASP A 317 -0.28 -17.49 9.14
N GLU A 318 -1.53 -17.49 9.58
CA GLU A 318 -2.67 -17.61 8.67
C GLU A 318 -2.83 -16.41 7.73
N LEU A 319 -2.36 -15.21 8.10
CA LEU A 319 -2.44 -14.00 7.28
C LEU A 319 -1.20 -13.75 6.43
N ASN A 320 -0.20 -14.64 6.50
CA ASN A 320 1.03 -14.51 5.70
C ASN A 320 0.74 -14.30 4.20
N HIS A 321 1.54 -13.43 3.62
CA HIS A 321 1.43 -12.93 2.27
C HIS A 321 1.47 -14.06 1.22
N ALA A 322 0.84 -13.81 0.08
CA ALA A 322 0.74 -14.78 -1.01
C ALA A 322 2.11 -15.30 -1.48
N SER A 323 3.17 -14.47 -1.43
CA SER A 323 4.52 -14.88 -1.81
C SER A 323 5.13 -15.92 -0.86
N ILE A 324 4.87 -15.83 0.46
CA ILE A 324 5.23 -16.84 1.45
C ILE A 324 4.45 -18.13 1.18
N ARG A 325 3.13 -18.03 0.99
CA ARG A 325 2.27 -19.20 0.73
C ARG A 325 2.68 -19.93 -0.55
N ILE A 326 2.99 -19.20 -1.61
CA ILE A 326 3.44 -19.77 -2.89
C ILE A 326 4.83 -20.39 -2.74
N GLY A 327 5.79 -19.69 -2.13
CA GLY A 327 7.13 -20.24 -1.88
C GLY A 327 7.11 -21.49 -1.01
N ALA A 328 6.31 -21.48 0.07
CA ALA A 328 6.12 -22.64 0.94
C ALA A 328 5.58 -23.84 0.15
N ARG A 329 4.59 -23.64 -0.73
CA ARG A 329 4.06 -24.71 -1.60
C ARG A 329 5.11 -25.24 -2.58
N LEU A 330 5.92 -24.36 -3.18
CA LEU A 330 6.97 -24.75 -4.11
C LEU A 330 8.09 -25.57 -3.45
N SER A 331 8.30 -25.42 -2.13
CA SER A 331 9.34 -26.16 -1.39
C SER A 331 9.08 -27.67 -1.25
N GLY A 332 7.81 -28.10 -1.36
CA GLY A 332 7.40 -29.48 -1.07
C GLY A 332 7.52 -29.89 0.40
N ALA A 333 7.77 -28.94 1.32
CA ALA A 333 7.68 -29.16 2.75
C ALA A 333 6.22 -29.38 3.19
N VAL A 334 6.02 -29.98 4.36
CA VAL A 334 4.68 -30.01 4.99
C VAL A 334 4.38 -28.62 5.51
N ILE A 335 3.17 -28.11 5.27
CA ILE A 335 2.75 -26.78 5.70
C ILE A 335 1.62 -26.93 6.70
N ARG A 336 1.73 -26.24 7.84
CA ARG A 336 0.65 -26.05 8.81
C ARG A 336 0.44 -24.55 9.02
N SER A 337 -0.80 -24.12 9.22
CA SER A 337 -1.09 -22.76 9.67
C SER A 337 -1.36 -22.72 11.18
N PHE A 338 -1.04 -21.61 11.80
CA PHE A 338 -1.52 -21.23 13.13
C PHE A 338 -2.34 -19.94 13.02
N LYS A 339 -3.26 -19.72 13.97
CA LYS A 339 -4.08 -18.51 14.02
C LYS A 339 -3.23 -17.24 14.08
N HIS A 340 -3.73 -16.16 13.49
CA HIS A 340 -2.97 -14.92 13.33
C HIS A 340 -2.45 -14.40 14.67
N ASN A 341 -1.13 -14.27 14.77
CA ASN A 341 -0.42 -13.76 15.94
C ASN A 341 -0.78 -14.46 17.29
N ASP A 342 -1.34 -15.67 17.26
CA ASP A 342 -1.76 -16.43 18.44
C ASP A 342 -0.63 -17.37 18.90
N MET A 343 0.08 -16.96 19.96
CA MET A 343 1.19 -17.74 20.51
C MET A 343 0.73 -19.06 21.17
N GLY A 344 -0.52 -19.13 21.64
CA GLY A 344 -1.10 -20.34 22.22
C GLY A 344 -1.36 -21.41 21.16
N ASP A 345 -1.96 -21.02 20.03
CA ASP A 345 -2.14 -21.94 18.90
C ASP A 345 -0.80 -22.33 18.28
N LEU A 346 0.15 -21.39 18.12
CA LEU A 346 1.51 -21.70 17.66
C LEU A 346 2.19 -22.75 18.55
N GLU A 347 2.16 -22.57 19.87
CA GLU A 347 2.73 -23.53 20.82
C GLU A 347 2.06 -24.91 20.69
N LYS A 348 0.73 -24.95 20.54
CA LYS A 348 -0.01 -26.20 20.32
C LYS A 348 0.45 -26.90 19.05
N LYS A 349 0.54 -26.19 17.91
CA LYS A 349 1.01 -26.75 16.63
C LYS A 349 2.44 -27.27 16.73
N LEU A 350 3.32 -26.57 17.43
CA LEU A 350 4.70 -26.98 17.67
C LEU A 350 4.77 -28.28 18.48
N ARG A 351 4.05 -28.36 19.60
CA ARG A 351 3.99 -29.58 20.44
C ARG A 351 3.48 -30.79 19.66
N GLU A 352 2.39 -30.62 18.92
CA GLU A 352 1.82 -31.67 18.07
C GLU A 352 2.81 -32.10 16.98
N ALA A 353 3.45 -31.15 16.30
CA ALA A 353 4.40 -31.44 15.24
C ALA A 353 5.65 -32.19 15.76
N ILE A 354 6.21 -31.75 16.89
CA ILE A 354 7.42 -32.34 17.47
C ILE A 354 7.12 -33.75 18.01
N SER A 355 6.00 -33.93 18.71
CA SER A 355 5.62 -35.22 19.28
C SER A 355 5.26 -36.27 18.22
N GLN A 356 4.57 -35.87 17.15
CA GLN A 356 4.09 -36.81 16.12
C GLN A 356 5.11 -37.04 14.99
N GLY A 357 6.05 -36.12 14.79
CA GLY A 357 7.00 -36.17 13.68
C GLY A 357 6.33 -35.99 12.31
N GLN A 358 7.02 -36.44 11.27
CA GLN A 358 6.59 -36.37 9.87
C GLN A 358 5.33 -37.22 9.63
N PRO A 359 4.36 -36.72 8.84
CA PRO A 359 3.16 -37.48 8.47
C PRO A 359 3.51 -38.86 7.92
N ARG A 360 2.72 -39.87 8.30
CA ARG A 360 2.82 -41.29 7.90
C ARG A 360 4.04 -42.04 8.41
N THR A 361 5.20 -41.40 8.51
CA THR A 361 6.46 -42.05 8.90
C THR A 361 6.79 -41.89 10.37
N HIS A 362 6.20 -40.89 11.04
CA HIS A 362 6.50 -40.50 12.43
C HIS A 362 7.99 -40.22 12.71
N ARG A 363 8.79 -40.02 11.66
CA ARG A 363 10.21 -39.68 11.78
C ARG A 363 10.36 -38.23 12.26
N PRO A 364 11.43 -37.89 13.00
CA PRO A 364 11.72 -36.50 13.33
C PRO A 364 11.80 -35.61 12.09
N TRP A 365 11.39 -34.36 12.21
CA TRP A 365 11.51 -33.36 11.15
C TRP A 365 12.97 -33.04 10.87
N LYS A 366 13.33 -32.86 9.59
CA LYS A 366 14.67 -32.38 9.21
C LYS A 366 14.91 -30.95 9.67
N LYS A 367 13.89 -30.10 9.49
CA LYS A 367 13.83 -28.70 9.93
C LYS A 367 12.39 -28.34 10.25
N ILE A 368 12.18 -27.51 11.26
CA ILE A 368 10.92 -26.82 11.52
C ILE A 368 11.20 -25.32 11.33
N LEU A 369 10.50 -24.70 10.38
CA LEU A 369 10.60 -23.27 10.07
C LEU A 369 9.26 -22.60 10.42
N VAL A 370 9.29 -21.60 11.29
CA VAL A 370 8.16 -20.73 11.56
C VAL A 370 8.31 -19.47 10.71
N ALA A 371 7.29 -19.13 9.93
CA ALA A 371 7.28 -17.96 9.06
C ALA A 371 6.20 -16.97 9.49
N VAL A 372 6.57 -15.71 9.67
CA VAL A 372 5.71 -14.61 10.12
C VAL A 372 6.06 -13.33 9.35
N GLU A 373 5.13 -12.38 9.26
CA GLU A 373 5.42 -11.01 8.81
C GLU A 373 5.70 -10.11 10.01
N GLY A 374 6.66 -9.18 9.89
CA GLY A 374 6.92 -8.16 10.91
C GLY A 374 5.73 -7.22 11.07
N LEU A 375 5.25 -6.67 9.94
CA LEU A 375 4.03 -5.86 9.88
C LEU A 375 3.11 -6.41 8.77
N TYR A 376 1.89 -6.80 9.13
CA TYR A 376 0.96 -7.44 8.21
C TYR A 376 0.29 -6.43 7.28
N SER A 377 0.34 -6.71 5.98
CA SER A 377 0.04 -5.75 4.92
C SER A 377 -1.41 -5.25 4.82
N MET A 378 -2.40 -5.96 5.38
CA MET A 378 -3.83 -5.63 5.23
C MET A 378 -4.43 -5.04 6.50
N GLU A 379 -4.08 -5.58 7.66
CA GLU A 379 -4.57 -5.18 8.98
C GLU A 379 -3.70 -4.10 9.60
N GLY A 380 -2.40 -4.08 9.28
CA GLY A 380 -1.44 -3.22 9.96
C GLY A 380 -1.13 -3.70 11.39
N THR A 381 -1.35 -4.98 11.69
CA THR A 381 -0.91 -5.62 12.93
C THR A 381 0.59 -5.89 12.88
N MET A 382 1.26 -5.82 14.02
CA MET A 382 2.65 -6.23 14.22
C MET A 382 2.70 -7.62 14.85
N VAL A 383 3.72 -8.40 14.51
CA VAL A 383 3.97 -9.69 15.16
C VAL A 383 4.39 -9.49 16.63
N ASP A 384 3.91 -10.37 17.52
CA ASP A 384 4.47 -10.55 18.85
C ASP A 384 5.82 -11.26 18.77
N LEU A 385 6.84 -10.53 18.29
CA LEU A 385 8.20 -11.04 18.15
C LEU A 385 8.77 -11.57 19.49
N PRO A 386 8.60 -10.88 20.64
CA PRO A 386 9.00 -11.42 21.94
C PRO A 386 8.37 -12.80 22.24
N GLY A 387 7.07 -12.96 22.02
CA GLY A 387 6.36 -14.23 22.21
C GLY A 387 6.88 -15.35 21.30
N VAL A 388 7.07 -15.05 20.01
CA VAL A 388 7.64 -16.00 19.03
C VAL A 388 9.05 -16.44 19.44
N LEU A 389 9.90 -15.52 19.89
CA LEU A 389 11.26 -15.83 20.33
C LEU A 389 11.29 -16.66 21.62
N ALA A 390 10.37 -16.42 22.56
CA ALA A 390 10.22 -17.26 23.75
C ALA A 390 9.89 -18.71 23.36
N LEU A 391 8.99 -18.91 22.39
CA LEU A 391 8.68 -20.23 21.84
C LEU A 391 9.86 -20.81 21.06
N LYS A 392 10.59 -19.99 20.29
CA LYS A 392 11.81 -20.40 19.57
C LYS A 392 12.84 -20.96 20.55
N LYS A 393 13.08 -20.26 21.67
CA LYS A 393 14.02 -20.69 22.71
C LYS A 393 13.62 -22.02 23.33
N LYS A 394 12.32 -22.28 23.49
CA LYS A 394 11.75 -23.51 24.08
C LYS A 394 11.77 -24.70 23.12
N TYR A 395 11.38 -24.49 21.86
CA TYR A 395 11.14 -25.56 20.88
C TYR A 395 12.21 -25.70 19.80
N LYS A 396 13.20 -24.78 19.75
CA LYS A 396 14.38 -24.83 18.87
C LYS A 396 14.05 -24.91 17.37
N PHE A 397 13.02 -24.18 16.93
CA PHE A 397 12.72 -24.02 15.51
C PHE A 397 13.53 -22.89 14.87
N PHE A 398 13.56 -22.84 13.53
CA PHE A 398 14.08 -21.71 12.76
C PHE A 398 12.97 -20.67 12.53
N LEU A 399 13.31 -19.40 12.56
CA LEU A 399 12.41 -18.27 12.40
C LEU A 399 12.75 -17.47 11.15
N TYR A 400 11.73 -17.29 10.30
CA TYR A 400 11.74 -16.46 9.10
C TYR A 400 10.80 -15.27 9.33
N VAL A 401 11.34 -14.06 9.35
CA VAL A 401 10.56 -12.82 9.50
C VAL A 401 10.58 -12.06 8.19
N ASP A 402 9.40 -11.82 7.62
CA ASP A 402 9.20 -10.95 6.47
C ASP A 402 8.97 -9.51 6.95
N GLU A 403 10.00 -8.68 6.86
CA GLU A 403 10.03 -7.27 7.24
C GLU A 403 9.51 -6.35 6.11
N ALA A 404 8.81 -6.85 5.09
CA ALA A 404 8.53 -6.07 3.89
C ALA A 404 7.72 -4.79 4.13
N HIS A 405 6.91 -4.70 5.19
CA HIS A 405 6.17 -3.48 5.54
C HIS A 405 6.71 -2.76 6.78
N SER A 406 7.62 -3.38 7.53
CA SER A 406 8.21 -2.85 8.76
C SER A 406 9.58 -2.23 8.51
N ILE A 407 10.37 -2.75 7.55
CA ILE A 407 11.68 -2.19 7.19
C ILE A 407 11.52 -0.75 6.66
N GLY A 408 12.23 0.19 7.26
CA GLY A 408 12.12 1.63 7.01
C GLY A 408 10.83 2.27 7.52
N ALA A 409 9.92 1.52 8.15
CA ALA A 409 8.65 2.04 8.66
C ALA A 409 8.55 1.99 10.19
N LEU A 410 9.18 0.99 10.81
CA LEU A 410 9.15 0.76 12.25
C LEU A 410 10.55 0.80 12.84
N GLY A 411 10.59 1.18 14.12
CA GLY A 411 11.81 1.27 14.92
C GLY A 411 12.48 2.64 14.81
N PRO A 412 13.21 3.09 15.86
CA PRO A 412 13.86 4.40 15.87
C PRO A 412 14.84 4.62 14.73
N ARG A 413 15.46 3.55 14.20
CA ARG A 413 16.44 3.59 13.11
C ARG A 413 15.87 3.01 11.81
N GLY A 414 14.57 2.69 11.78
CA GLY A 414 13.90 2.14 10.60
C GLY A 414 14.35 0.73 10.23
N ARG A 415 14.87 -0.08 11.16
CA ARG A 415 15.40 -1.42 10.83
C ARG A 415 14.35 -2.54 10.94
N GLY A 416 13.08 -2.20 11.16
CA GLY A 416 11.98 -3.17 11.24
C GLY A 416 11.61 -3.57 12.66
N VAL A 417 10.94 -4.72 12.82
CA VAL A 417 10.39 -5.10 14.13
C VAL A 417 11.46 -5.43 15.17
N CYS A 418 12.63 -5.93 14.76
CA CYS A 418 13.74 -6.12 15.72
C CYS A 418 14.15 -4.80 16.39
N ASP A 419 14.23 -3.72 15.61
CA ASP A 419 14.57 -2.38 16.11
C ASP A 419 13.43 -1.73 16.88
N TYR A 420 12.19 -1.98 16.47
CA TYR A 420 11.00 -1.57 17.22
C TYR A 420 10.99 -2.14 18.64
N PHE A 421 11.26 -3.44 18.79
CA PHE A 421 11.26 -4.14 20.07
C PHE A 421 12.60 -4.06 20.84
N GLY A 422 13.64 -3.45 20.25
CA GLY A 422 14.98 -3.45 20.85
C GLY A 422 15.62 -4.85 20.95
N ILE A 423 15.23 -5.77 20.07
CA ILE A 423 15.71 -7.15 20.02
C ILE A 423 16.94 -7.25 19.09
N ASP A 424 17.94 -8.02 19.50
CA ASP A 424 19.10 -8.29 18.66
C ASP A 424 18.67 -9.11 17.42
N PRO A 425 18.91 -8.60 16.19
CA PRO A 425 18.64 -9.34 14.96
C PRO A 425 19.23 -10.75 14.94
N ALA A 426 20.32 -11.02 15.67
CA ALA A 426 20.92 -12.35 15.82
C ALA A 426 19.94 -13.42 16.34
N GLU A 427 18.88 -13.03 17.08
CA GLU A 427 17.86 -13.95 17.58
C GLU A 427 16.90 -14.44 16.48
N VAL A 428 16.83 -13.77 15.33
CA VAL A 428 16.02 -14.18 14.16
C VAL A 428 16.91 -14.88 13.14
N ASP A 429 16.56 -16.05 12.59
CA ASP A 429 17.51 -16.75 11.71
C ASP A 429 17.60 -16.12 10.32
N ILE A 430 16.45 -15.69 9.78
CA ILE A 430 16.34 -15.13 8.44
C ILE A 430 15.45 -13.90 8.47
N LEU A 431 16.01 -12.76 8.06
CA LEU A 431 15.30 -11.53 7.80
C LEU A 431 15.10 -11.37 6.30
N MET A 432 13.86 -11.29 5.88
CA MET A 432 13.49 -10.94 4.52
C MET A 432 12.95 -9.52 4.51
N GLY A 433 13.20 -8.75 3.45
CA GLY A 433 12.51 -7.48 3.26
C GLY A 433 12.34 -7.15 1.78
N THR A 434 11.51 -6.14 1.50
CA THR A 434 11.38 -5.58 0.15
C THR A 434 11.98 -4.19 0.07
N LEU A 435 12.52 -3.88 -1.10
CA LEU A 435 13.11 -2.60 -1.44
C LEU A 435 12.14 -1.70 -2.23
N THR A 436 10.93 -2.20 -2.53
CA THR A 436 9.93 -1.49 -3.35
C THR A 436 9.10 -0.46 -2.58
N LYS A 437 9.23 -0.42 -1.24
CA LYS A 437 8.35 0.37 -0.36
C LYS A 437 9.09 1.57 0.21
N SER A 438 9.58 1.45 1.44
CA SER A 438 10.27 2.52 2.17
C SER A 438 11.43 3.12 1.38
N PHE A 439 12.17 2.30 0.62
CA PHE A 439 13.36 2.70 -0.14
C PHE A 439 13.06 3.31 -1.53
N GLY A 440 11.81 3.27 -1.99
CA GLY A 440 11.43 3.81 -3.30
C GLY A 440 12.13 3.14 -4.50
N ALA A 441 12.62 1.91 -4.35
CA ALA A 441 13.37 1.18 -5.37
C ALA A 441 12.57 -0.01 -5.94
N ASN A 442 13.26 -1.06 -6.37
CA ASN A 442 12.67 -2.33 -6.77
C ASN A 442 13.45 -3.50 -6.14
N GLY A 443 12.75 -4.63 -5.93
CA GLY A 443 13.37 -5.86 -5.45
C GLY A 443 13.15 -6.18 -3.98
N GLY A 444 14.00 -7.04 -3.45
CA GLY A 444 13.97 -7.46 -2.05
C GLY A 444 15.30 -8.09 -1.64
N TYR A 445 15.44 -8.41 -0.37
CA TYR A 445 16.66 -9.00 0.17
C TYR A 445 16.35 -10.16 1.11
N ILE A 446 17.34 -11.04 1.27
CA ILE A 446 17.43 -11.99 2.38
C ILE A 446 18.73 -11.70 3.13
N ALA A 447 18.63 -11.55 4.44
CA ALA A 447 19.76 -11.35 5.34
C ALA A 447 19.77 -12.41 6.43
N ALA A 448 20.92 -13.04 6.62
CA ALA A 448 21.09 -14.19 7.51
C ALA A 448 22.58 -14.41 7.80
N ASP A 449 22.90 -15.50 8.51
CA ASP A 449 24.29 -15.93 8.64
C ASP A 449 24.92 -16.21 7.28
N LYS A 450 26.23 -15.94 7.17
CA LYS A 450 26.98 -16.03 5.91
C LYS A 450 26.79 -17.39 5.21
N HIS A 451 26.84 -18.48 5.96
CA HIS A 451 26.69 -19.83 5.39
C HIS A 451 25.29 -20.10 4.80
N ILE A 452 24.24 -19.45 5.32
CA ILE A 452 22.88 -19.52 4.77
C ILE A 452 22.82 -18.75 3.46
N ILE A 453 23.37 -17.52 3.43
CA ILE A 453 23.40 -16.69 2.23
C ILE A 453 24.22 -17.33 1.12
N ASP A 454 25.40 -17.87 1.43
CA ASP A 454 26.24 -18.58 0.46
C ASP A 454 25.51 -19.81 -0.10
N GLY A 455 24.80 -20.59 0.74
CA GLY A 455 23.99 -21.71 0.30
C GLY A 455 22.82 -21.31 -0.59
N LEU A 456 22.16 -20.17 -0.30
CA LEU A 456 21.10 -19.61 -1.13
C LEU A 456 21.63 -19.19 -2.50
N ARG A 457 22.80 -18.52 -2.58
CA ARG A 457 23.42 -18.12 -3.86
C ARG A 457 23.67 -19.31 -4.78
N MET A 458 24.01 -20.48 -4.21
CA MET A 458 24.31 -21.69 -4.98
C MET A 458 23.08 -22.49 -5.44
N SER A 459 21.91 -22.30 -4.80
CA SER A 459 20.76 -23.20 -4.98
C SER A 459 19.44 -22.50 -5.35
N ASN A 460 19.34 -21.20 -5.08
CA ASN A 460 18.11 -20.44 -5.33
C ASN A 460 17.95 -20.15 -6.83
N ALA A 461 16.90 -20.73 -7.43
CA ALA A 461 16.61 -20.56 -8.85
C ALA A 461 16.44 -19.10 -9.27
N ALA A 462 15.93 -18.22 -8.40
CA ALA A 462 15.81 -16.80 -8.70
C ALA A 462 17.17 -16.10 -8.80
N SER A 463 18.19 -16.56 -8.07
CA SER A 463 19.56 -16.03 -8.16
C SER A 463 20.33 -16.65 -9.33
N LEU A 464 20.09 -17.94 -9.62
CA LEU A 464 20.79 -18.68 -10.66
C LEU A 464 20.30 -18.35 -12.07
N LEU A 465 18.97 -18.21 -12.22
CA LEU A 465 18.30 -18.07 -13.52
C LEU A 465 17.60 -16.72 -13.70
N GLY A 466 17.41 -15.96 -12.62
CA GLY A 466 16.74 -14.67 -12.65
C GLY A 466 17.70 -13.53 -12.96
N GLU A 467 17.17 -12.48 -13.58
CA GLU A 467 17.93 -11.28 -13.91
C GLU A 467 18.40 -10.54 -12.66
N SER A 468 19.63 -10.02 -12.73
CA SER A 468 20.21 -9.18 -11.68
C SER A 468 19.48 -7.84 -11.58
N ALA A 469 19.45 -7.24 -10.38
CA ALA A 469 18.94 -5.88 -10.21
C ALA A 469 19.76 -4.89 -11.04
N THR A 470 19.09 -3.91 -11.67
CA THR A 470 19.76 -2.96 -12.56
C THR A 470 20.63 -1.96 -11.77
N PRO A 471 21.69 -1.38 -12.38
CA PRO A 471 22.52 -0.36 -11.73
C PRO A 471 21.71 0.78 -11.10
N SER A 472 20.71 1.30 -11.83
CA SER A 472 19.82 2.36 -11.35
C SER A 472 19.06 1.99 -10.07
N VAL A 473 18.53 0.76 -10.00
CA VAL A 473 17.81 0.27 -8.82
C VAL A 473 18.77 0.07 -7.65
N LEU A 474 19.95 -0.50 -7.89
CA LEU A 474 20.98 -0.68 -6.87
C LEU A 474 21.44 0.66 -6.29
N MET A 475 21.66 1.67 -7.13
CA MET A 475 22.06 3.00 -6.67
C MET A 475 20.94 3.69 -5.87
N GLN A 476 19.68 3.53 -6.25
CA GLN A 476 18.53 4.00 -5.45
C GLN A 476 18.50 3.35 -4.07
N ILE A 477 18.75 2.03 -3.99
CA ILE A 477 18.81 1.31 -2.70
C ILE A 477 19.98 1.83 -1.86
N LEU A 478 21.16 1.95 -2.45
CA LEU A 478 22.37 2.40 -1.77
C LEU A 478 22.18 3.80 -1.16
N THR A 479 21.73 4.76 -1.97
CA THR A 479 21.55 6.14 -1.53
C THR A 479 20.41 6.30 -0.52
N SER A 480 19.29 5.59 -0.70
CA SER A 480 18.22 5.62 0.31
C SER A 480 18.66 5.03 1.64
N LEU A 481 19.41 3.92 1.67
CA LEU A 481 20.01 3.39 2.90
C LEU A 481 20.93 4.41 3.56
N ARG A 482 21.84 5.02 2.79
CA ARG A 482 22.78 6.03 3.30
C ARG A 482 22.13 7.32 3.79
N LEU A 483 20.97 7.68 3.24
CA LEU A 483 20.15 8.79 3.76
C LEU A 483 19.47 8.41 5.07
N ILE A 484 18.97 7.18 5.19
CA ILE A 484 18.37 6.67 6.42
C ILE A 484 19.42 6.61 7.53
N THR A 485 20.63 6.13 7.25
CA THR A 485 21.73 6.05 8.23
C THR A 485 22.40 7.39 8.51
N GLY A 486 22.11 8.44 7.73
CA GLY A 486 22.66 9.77 7.89
C GLY A 486 24.06 9.97 7.30
N GLU A 487 24.55 9.05 6.46
CA GLU A 487 25.85 9.16 5.78
C GLU A 487 25.87 10.24 4.70
N ILE A 488 24.77 10.43 3.97
CA ILE A 488 24.67 11.45 2.91
C ILE A 488 24.14 12.78 3.48
N ALA A 489 23.07 12.71 4.28
CA ALA A 489 22.42 13.89 4.86
C ALA A 489 22.04 13.58 6.33
N PRO A 490 22.93 13.89 7.29
CA PRO A 490 22.68 13.63 8.70
C PRO A 490 21.34 14.23 9.18
N GLY A 491 20.57 13.47 9.95
CA GLY A 491 19.27 13.87 10.50
C GLY A 491 18.08 13.73 9.55
N GLN A 492 18.26 13.74 8.23
CA GLN A 492 17.14 13.66 7.28
C GLN A 492 16.42 12.30 7.35
N GLY A 493 17.17 11.20 7.51
CA GLY A 493 16.60 9.87 7.70
C GLY A 493 15.76 9.75 8.97
N GLU A 494 16.28 10.30 10.07
CA GLU A 494 15.61 10.33 11.37
C GLU A 494 14.32 11.17 11.32
N GLU A 495 14.36 12.36 10.71
CA GLU A 495 13.15 13.19 10.52
C GLU A 495 12.09 12.42 9.72
N ARG A 496 12.47 11.76 8.62
CA ARG A 496 11.51 10.98 7.80
C ARG A 496 10.85 9.86 8.60
N LEU A 497 11.63 9.13 9.40
CA LEU A 497 11.10 8.07 10.27
C LEU A 497 10.14 8.65 11.32
N GLN A 498 10.52 9.75 11.96
CA GLN A 498 9.72 10.36 13.00
C GLN A 498 8.41 10.97 12.48
N ARG A 499 8.45 11.57 11.28
CA ARG A 499 7.27 12.08 10.57
C ARG A 499 6.31 10.96 10.20
N LEU A 500 6.82 9.85 9.67
CA LEU A 500 5.99 8.71 9.31
C LEU A 500 5.26 8.15 10.53
N ALA A 501 5.98 7.98 11.65
CA ALA A 501 5.39 7.47 12.89
C ALA A 501 4.33 8.44 13.44
N PHE A 502 4.61 9.75 13.47
CA PHE A 502 3.64 10.76 13.88
C PHE A 502 2.39 10.74 12.99
N ASN A 503 2.56 10.81 11.66
CA ASN A 503 1.45 10.83 10.70
C ASN A 503 0.57 9.58 10.87
N SER A 504 1.20 8.41 11.04
CA SER A 504 0.52 7.11 11.21
C SER A 504 -0.36 7.10 12.46
N ARG A 505 0.19 7.53 13.58
CA ARG A 505 -0.55 7.63 14.85
C ARG A 505 -1.64 8.68 14.74
N TYR A 506 -1.33 9.88 14.27
CA TYR A 506 -2.27 10.99 14.15
C TYR A 506 -3.54 10.59 13.38
N LEU A 507 -3.38 10.03 12.17
CA LEU A 507 -4.54 9.65 11.35
C LEU A 507 -5.31 8.48 11.98
N ARG A 508 -4.62 7.45 12.46
CA ARG A 508 -5.29 6.26 13.02
C ARG A 508 -6.12 6.62 14.24
N LEU A 509 -5.53 7.37 15.17
CA LEU A 509 -6.19 7.78 16.41
C LEU A 509 -7.35 8.72 16.12
N GLY A 510 -7.18 9.64 15.17
CA GLY A 510 -8.28 10.46 14.69
C GLY A 510 -9.44 9.63 14.13
N LEU A 511 -9.16 8.63 13.28
CA LEU A 511 -10.18 7.73 12.74
C LEU A 511 -10.89 6.90 13.81
N LYS A 512 -10.14 6.37 14.79
CA LYS A 512 -10.73 5.68 15.96
C LYS A 512 -11.68 6.62 16.71
N ARG A 513 -11.27 7.87 16.96
CA ARG A 513 -12.08 8.89 17.66
C ARG A 513 -13.32 9.33 16.90
N LEU A 514 -13.26 9.37 15.56
CA LEU A 514 -14.42 9.64 14.70
C LEU A 514 -15.40 8.45 14.65
N GLY A 515 -15.04 7.30 15.22
CA GLY A 515 -15.91 6.12 15.32
C GLY A 515 -15.74 5.11 14.19
N PHE A 516 -14.63 5.14 13.46
CA PHE A 516 -14.32 4.09 12.48
C PHE A 516 -13.69 2.87 13.13
N ILE A 517 -14.04 1.69 12.62
CA ILE A 517 -13.33 0.45 12.95
C ILE A 517 -12.02 0.46 12.18
N THR A 518 -10.90 0.50 12.91
CA THR A 518 -9.55 0.43 12.35
C THR A 518 -8.78 -0.70 13.03
N TYR A 519 -8.20 -1.60 12.23
CA TYR A 519 -7.39 -2.71 12.72
C TYR A 519 -5.91 -2.33 12.83
N GLY A 520 -5.16 -3.12 13.57
CA GLY A 520 -3.70 -2.99 13.66
C GLY A 520 -3.22 -2.09 14.78
N HIS A 521 -1.89 -2.05 14.94
CA HIS A 521 -1.22 -1.31 16.00
C HIS A 521 -1.01 0.17 15.63
N ASP A 522 -0.88 1.03 16.64
CA ASP A 522 -0.93 2.47 16.42
C ASP A 522 0.23 3.04 15.60
N ASP A 523 1.40 2.44 15.73
CA ASP A 523 2.62 2.85 15.02
C ASP A 523 2.65 2.36 13.56
N SER A 524 1.69 1.55 13.14
CA SER A 524 1.63 1.02 11.77
C SER A 524 1.21 2.09 10.77
N PRO A 525 1.97 2.33 9.68
CA PRO A 525 1.60 3.24 8.60
C PRO A 525 0.52 2.72 7.67
N ILE A 526 -0.04 1.54 7.97
CA ILE A 526 -1.11 0.90 7.23
C ILE A 526 -2.38 1.01 8.06
N ILE A 527 -3.29 1.89 7.68
CA ILE A 527 -4.48 2.21 8.46
C ILE A 527 -5.71 1.79 7.63
N PRO A 528 -6.32 0.63 7.94
CA PRO A 528 -7.55 0.22 7.28
C PRO A 528 -8.79 0.83 7.94
N ILE A 529 -9.77 1.23 7.13
CA ILE A 529 -11.16 1.45 7.55
C ILE A 529 -12.03 0.35 6.94
N VAL A 530 -12.77 -0.38 7.77
CA VAL A 530 -13.64 -1.47 7.32
C VAL A 530 -14.92 -0.90 6.68
N LEU A 531 -15.23 -1.37 5.46
CA LEU A 531 -16.38 -0.89 4.67
C LEU A 531 -17.60 -1.81 4.76
N TYR A 532 -17.36 -3.11 5.02
CA TYR A 532 -18.34 -4.20 5.01
C TYR A 532 -19.06 -4.35 3.66
N HIS A 533 -20.20 -3.67 3.49
CA HIS A 533 -21.09 -3.83 2.35
C HIS A 533 -20.37 -3.63 1.01
N PRO A 534 -20.54 -4.54 0.03
CA PRO A 534 -19.85 -4.45 -1.25
C PRO A 534 -20.18 -3.18 -2.04
N GLY A 535 -21.41 -2.65 -1.89
CA GLY A 535 -21.80 -1.38 -2.53
C GLY A 535 -21.07 -0.15 -1.96
N LYS A 536 -20.62 -0.21 -0.71
CA LYS A 536 -19.88 0.89 -0.06
C LYS A 536 -18.44 0.99 -0.57
N MET A 537 -17.88 -0.10 -1.12
CA MET A 537 -16.52 -0.15 -1.66
C MET A 537 -16.27 0.88 -2.77
N SER A 538 -17.07 0.82 -3.84
CA SER A 538 -16.94 1.77 -4.95
C SER A 538 -17.37 3.17 -4.53
N ALA A 539 -18.45 3.28 -3.74
CA ALA A 539 -18.98 4.55 -3.27
C ALA A 539 -17.95 5.34 -2.44
N PHE A 540 -17.28 4.69 -1.49
CA PHE A 540 -16.21 5.31 -0.69
C PHE A 540 -15.08 5.82 -1.60
N SER A 541 -14.64 4.98 -2.54
CA SER A 541 -13.61 5.35 -3.50
C SER A 541 -13.97 6.55 -4.37
N HIS A 542 -15.24 6.65 -4.80
CA HIS A 542 -15.73 7.78 -5.60
C HIS A 542 -15.83 9.06 -4.78
N GLU A 543 -16.33 8.98 -3.55
CA GLU A 543 -16.48 10.15 -2.68
C GLU A 543 -15.13 10.73 -2.24
N MET A 544 -14.13 9.88 -1.99
CA MET A 544 -12.76 10.32 -1.73
C MET A 544 -12.13 10.96 -2.97
N LEU A 545 -12.36 10.39 -4.17
CA LEU A 545 -11.86 10.94 -5.42
C LEU A 545 -12.49 12.31 -5.75
N LYS A 546 -13.78 12.53 -5.47
CA LYS A 546 -14.43 13.85 -5.61
C LYS A 546 -13.73 14.92 -4.78
N ARG A 547 -13.23 14.53 -3.60
CA ARG A 547 -12.43 15.37 -2.68
C ARG A 547 -10.93 15.44 -3.05
N LYS A 548 -10.56 14.85 -4.19
CA LYS A 548 -9.19 14.74 -4.71
C LYS A 548 -8.25 14.00 -3.75
N ILE A 549 -8.73 12.91 -3.15
CA ILE A 549 -7.94 12.01 -2.30
C ILE A 549 -7.95 10.60 -2.92
N SER A 550 -6.77 10.05 -3.18
CA SER A 550 -6.61 8.71 -3.74
C SER A 550 -6.42 7.69 -2.63
N VAL A 551 -7.31 6.69 -2.60
CA VAL A 551 -7.33 5.60 -1.62
C VAL A 551 -7.30 4.25 -2.32
N VAL A 552 -6.74 3.22 -1.65
CA VAL A 552 -6.83 1.84 -2.11
C VAL A 552 -8.02 1.16 -1.45
N VAL A 553 -8.93 0.62 -2.26
CA VAL A 553 -9.98 -0.27 -1.75
C VAL A 553 -9.53 -1.71 -1.95
N VAL A 554 -9.62 -2.51 -0.89
CA VAL A 554 -9.20 -3.90 -0.87
C VAL A 554 -10.40 -4.79 -0.53
N GLY A 555 -10.52 -5.90 -1.24
CA GLY A 555 -11.52 -6.94 -0.99
C GLY A 555 -11.02 -8.30 -1.42
N TYR A 556 -11.93 -9.27 -1.46
CA TYR A 556 -11.63 -10.64 -1.88
C TYR A 556 -10.91 -10.71 -3.23
N PRO A 557 -9.88 -11.57 -3.40
CA PRO A 557 -9.40 -12.58 -2.45
C PRO A 557 -8.33 -12.10 -1.45
N ALA A 558 -7.97 -10.82 -1.48
CA ALA A 558 -6.93 -10.29 -0.57
C ALA A 558 -7.40 -10.27 0.89
N THR A 559 -8.69 -10.03 1.12
CA THR A 559 -9.34 -10.13 2.44
C THR A 559 -10.61 -10.99 2.34
N PRO A 560 -11.10 -11.55 3.46
CA PRO A 560 -12.42 -12.18 3.51
C PRO A 560 -13.53 -11.26 2.99
N LEU A 561 -14.61 -11.84 2.44
CA LEU A 561 -15.69 -11.07 1.80
C LEU A 561 -16.28 -9.98 2.71
N ILE A 562 -16.51 -10.29 4.00
CA ILE A 562 -17.15 -9.35 4.93
C ILE A 562 -16.22 -8.27 5.46
N SER A 563 -14.90 -8.43 5.32
CA SER A 563 -13.89 -7.50 5.87
C SER A 563 -13.19 -6.70 4.77
N SER A 564 -13.96 -6.34 3.73
CA SER A 564 -13.55 -5.36 2.73
C SER A 564 -13.25 -4.02 3.40
N ARG A 565 -12.23 -3.31 2.91
CA ARG A 565 -11.68 -2.14 3.59
C ARG A 565 -11.08 -1.13 2.63
N ALA A 566 -11.08 0.14 3.01
CA ALA A 566 -10.24 1.16 2.42
C ALA A 566 -8.94 1.21 3.23
N ARG A 567 -7.79 1.09 2.57
CA ARG A 567 -6.49 1.04 3.24
C ARG A 567 -5.71 2.29 2.92
N PHE A 568 -5.45 3.09 3.94
CA PHE A 568 -4.57 4.23 3.90
C PHE A 568 -3.13 3.76 4.12
N CYS A 569 -2.22 4.24 3.29
CA CYS A 569 -0.79 4.04 3.44
C CYS A 569 -0.15 5.42 3.54
N LEU A 570 0.39 5.73 4.71
CA LEU A 570 0.97 7.04 4.98
C LEU A 570 2.44 7.12 4.59
N SER A 571 2.91 8.34 4.40
CA SER A 571 4.27 8.65 4.04
C SER A 571 4.81 9.75 4.95
N SER A 572 6.12 9.75 5.15
CA SER A 572 6.84 10.91 5.69
C SER A 572 6.70 12.13 4.77
N ALA A 573 6.39 11.94 3.50
CA ALA A 573 6.11 13.00 2.53
C ALA A 573 4.85 13.81 2.85
N HIS A 574 3.94 13.30 3.69
CA HIS A 574 2.75 14.03 4.12
C HIS A 574 3.08 15.01 5.25
N ASN A 575 2.25 16.05 5.36
CA ASN A 575 2.25 16.96 6.52
C ASN A 575 0.96 16.79 7.35
N LYS A 576 0.87 17.45 8.51
CA LYS A 576 -0.32 17.38 9.38
C LYS A 576 -1.60 17.84 8.65
N GLU A 577 -1.52 18.92 7.89
CA GLU A 577 -2.68 19.46 7.16
C GLU A 577 -3.26 18.45 6.15
N ASP A 578 -2.41 17.62 5.52
CA ASP A 578 -2.86 16.51 4.69
C ASP A 578 -3.67 15.50 5.52
N MET A 579 -3.25 15.23 6.77
CA MET A 579 -3.98 14.32 7.66
C MET A 579 -5.30 14.91 8.12
N ASP A 580 -5.33 16.20 8.46
CA ASP A 580 -6.56 16.94 8.79
C ASP A 580 -7.57 16.84 7.63
N ARG A 581 -7.09 17.03 6.40
CA ARG A 581 -7.91 16.90 5.19
C ARG A 581 -8.45 15.48 5.01
N VAL A 582 -7.65 14.45 5.29
CA VAL A 582 -8.11 13.05 5.21
C VAL A 582 -9.14 12.76 6.31
N LEU A 583 -8.94 13.24 7.53
CA LEU A 583 -9.89 13.09 8.64
C LEU A 583 -11.22 13.78 8.31
N ALA A 584 -11.19 15.01 7.83
CA ALA A 584 -12.38 15.75 7.42
C ALA A 584 -13.16 15.03 6.30
N ALA A 585 -12.44 14.55 5.28
CA ALA A 585 -13.04 13.78 4.20
C ALA A 585 -13.63 12.46 4.70
N CYS A 586 -12.93 11.75 5.60
CA CYS A 586 -13.44 10.52 6.18
C CYS A 586 -14.69 10.78 7.02
N ASP A 587 -14.71 11.84 7.84
CA ASP A 587 -15.85 12.22 8.68
C ASP A 587 -17.13 12.41 7.84
N GLU A 588 -17.05 13.26 6.80
CA GLU A 588 -18.17 13.51 5.88
C GLU A 588 -18.62 12.25 5.14
N VAL A 589 -17.66 11.50 4.56
CA VAL A 589 -17.98 10.29 3.79
C VAL A 589 -18.51 9.19 4.71
N GLY A 590 -18.03 9.15 5.94
CA GLY A 590 -18.49 8.24 6.99
C GLY A 590 -19.94 8.47 7.35
N ASP A 591 -20.39 9.73 7.37
CA ASP A 591 -21.80 10.06 7.59
C ASP A 591 -22.66 9.73 6.37
N ILE A 592 -22.20 10.08 5.16
CA ILE A 592 -22.91 9.77 3.91
C ILE A 592 -23.12 8.26 3.73
N LEU A 593 -22.08 7.47 4.02
CA LEU A 593 -22.09 6.02 3.80
C LEU A 593 -22.41 5.22 5.07
N GLN A 594 -22.64 5.88 6.20
CA GLN A 594 -22.86 5.26 7.51
C GLN A 594 -21.77 4.21 7.83
N LEU A 595 -20.52 4.67 7.98
CA LEU A 595 -19.32 3.84 8.20
C LEU A 595 -18.73 3.96 9.62
N LYS A 596 -19.29 4.82 10.47
CA LYS A 596 -18.85 5.03 11.85
C LYS A 596 -19.40 3.94 12.78
N TYR A 597 -18.97 2.70 12.55
CA TYR A 597 -19.53 1.51 13.20
C TYR A 597 -19.00 1.23 14.60
N SER A 598 -17.93 1.89 15.03
CA SER A 598 -17.18 1.51 16.23
C SER A 598 -18.05 1.57 17.49
N THR A 599 -17.89 0.55 18.34
CA THR A 599 -18.40 0.54 19.72
C THR A 599 -17.71 1.58 20.58
N GLY A 600 -16.49 1.94 20.18
CA GLY A 600 -15.69 2.92 20.85
C GLY A 600 -14.55 2.35 21.72
N ILE A 601 -14.60 1.06 22.01
CA ILE A 601 -13.68 0.43 22.97
C ILE A 601 -12.23 0.55 22.47
N ALA A 602 -12.01 0.33 21.17
CA ALA A 602 -10.70 0.48 20.54
C ALA A 602 -10.12 1.91 20.57
N GLY A 603 -10.94 2.92 20.88
CA GLY A 603 -10.52 4.32 21.08
C GLY A 603 -10.53 4.76 22.54
N GLY A 604 -10.55 3.81 23.49
CA GLY A 604 -10.43 4.05 24.93
C GLY A 604 -11.76 4.15 25.69
N GLN A 605 -12.89 3.74 25.09
CA GLN A 605 -14.15 3.61 25.84
C GLN A 605 -14.11 2.40 26.77
N GLU A 606 -14.66 2.53 27.97
CA GLU A 606 -14.91 1.37 28.81
C GLU A 606 -15.92 0.42 28.12
N PRO A 607 -15.69 -0.91 28.18
CA PRO A 607 -16.64 -1.88 27.65
C PRO A 607 -18.03 -1.70 28.26
N LEU A 608 -19.06 -2.02 27.47
CA LEU A 608 -20.41 -2.09 28.00
C LEU A 608 -20.51 -3.16 29.10
N PRO A 609 -21.33 -2.95 30.15
CA PRO A 609 -21.53 -3.96 31.19
C PRO A 609 -22.02 -5.30 30.62
N ASP A 610 -21.68 -6.40 31.28
CA ASP A 610 -22.12 -7.73 30.88
C ASP A 610 -23.65 -7.79 30.68
N GLY A 611 -24.08 -8.25 29.50
CA GLY A 611 -25.49 -8.33 29.11
C GLY A 611 -26.06 -7.09 28.41
N VAL A 612 -25.31 -6.00 28.29
CA VAL A 612 -25.70 -4.81 27.51
C VAL A 612 -25.06 -4.88 26.13
N THR A 613 -25.85 -5.13 25.09
CA THR A 613 -25.36 -5.13 23.71
C THR A 613 -25.26 -3.69 23.15
N PRO A 614 -24.48 -3.45 22.08
CA PRO A 614 -24.44 -2.13 21.42
C PRO A 614 -25.83 -1.59 21.03
N GLU A 615 -26.78 -2.48 20.73
CA GLU A 615 -28.17 -2.11 20.41
C GLU A 615 -28.95 -1.62 21.65
N MET A 616 -28.66 -2.19 22.83
CA MET A 616 -29.27 -1.82 24.11
C MET A 616 -28.59 -0.62 24.78
N GLU A 617 -27.40 -0.23 24.32
CA GLU A 617 -26.60 0.84 24.90
C GLU A 617 -27.38 2.14 25.06
N LYS A 618 -28.15 2.55 24.05
CA LYS A 618 -28.89 3.81 24.08
C LYS A 618 -29.96 3.82 25.19
N GLU A 619 -30.69 2.71 25.33
CA GLU A 619 -31.71 2.54 26.37
C GLU A 619 -31.07 2.41 27.75
N TRP A 620 -29.97 1.66 27.86
CA TRP A 620 -29.18 1.54 29.09
C TRP A 620 -28.62 2.89 29.54
N ARG A 621 -28.02 3.68 28.63
CA ARG A 621 -27.51 5.02 28.95
C ARG A 621 -28.64 5.94 29.42
N ARG A 622 -29.80 5.92 28.75
CA ARG A 622 -30.99 6.67 29.17
C ARG A 622 -31.46 6.24 30.57
N ALA A 623 -31.56 4.94 30.82
CA ALA A 623 -31.99 4.39 32.11
C ALA A 623 -31.03 4.76 33.28
N ASN A 624 -29.75 4.98 32.98
CA ASN A 624 -28.72 5.36 33.95
C ASN A 624 -28.43 6.87 33.99
N GLY A 625 -29.24 7.71 33.35
CA GLY A 625 -29.06 9.17 33.35
C GLY A 625 -27.82 9.67 32.58
N LEU A 626 -27.29 8.85 31.66
CA LEU A 626 -26.13 9.14 30.82
C LEU A 626 -26.53 9.68 29.43
N GLU A 627 -27.76 10.17 29.28
CA GLU A 627 -28.27 10.71 28.02
C GLU A 627 -27.56 12.06 27.70
N GLY A 628 -26.84 12.12 26.58
CA GLY A 628 -26.04 13.29 26.19
C GLY A 628 -24.58 13.28 26.66
N VAL A 629 -24.16 12.30 27.48
CA VAL A 629 -22.76 12.13 27.87
C VAL A 629 -22.02 11.39 26.75
N ILE A 630 -21.43 12.13 25.82
CA ILE A 630 -20.54 11.57 24.79
C ILE A 630 -19.17 11.35 25.45
N LYS A 631 -18.92 10.12 25.91
CA LYS A 631 -17.56 9.67 26.25
C LYS A 631 -16.86 9.25 24.95
N PRO A 632 -15.53 9.43 24.84
CA PRO A 632 -14.76 8.91 23.71
C PRO A 632 -15.11 7.45 23.45
N PRO A 633 -15.11 7.01 22.19
CA PRO A 633 -15.11 7.68 20.88
C PRO A 633 -16.46 8.26 20.42
N ARG A 634 -16.43 8.96 19.28
CA ARG A 634 -17.45 9.83 18.64
C ARG A 634 -17.27 11.31 18.97
N TRP A 635 -16.03 11.75 18.86
CA TRP A 635 -15.67 13.16 18.98
C TRP A 635 -16.08 13.92 17.72
N LYS A 636 -16.31 15.23 17.84
CA LYS A 636 -16.47 16.07 16.65
C LYS A 636 -15.12 16.21 15.96
N LEU A 637 -15.14 16.45 14.66
CA LEU A 637 -13.91 16.65 13.87
C LEU A 637 -13.00 17.73 14.47
N ASP A 638 -13.57 18.86 14.90
CA ASP A 638 -12.81 19.97 15.50
C ASP A 638 -12.05 19.52 16.76
N ASP A 639 -12.72 18.77 17.65
CA ASP A 639 -12.11 18.23 18.88
C ASP A 639 -10.99 17.22 18.57
N VAL A 640 -11.17 16.41 17.51
CA VAL A 640 -10.16 15.45 17.04
C VAL A 640 -8.93 16.17 16.51
N ILE A 641 -9.12 17.23 15.71
CA ILE A 641 -8.02 18.01 15.13
C ILE A 641 -7.26 18.75 16.23
N GLU A 642 -7.98 19.38 17.18
CA GLU A 642 -7.41 20.14 18.29
C GLU A 642 -6.53 19.27 19.18
N ARG A 643 -7.02 18.09 19.60
CA ARG A 643 -6.27 17.20 20.50
C ARG A 643 -5.30 16.26 19.76
N GLY A 644 -5.43 16.09 18.44
CA GLY A 644 -4.75 15.03 17.69
C GLY A 644 -3.22 15.02 17.84
N VAL A 645 -2.57 16.18 18.00
CA VAL A 645 -1.11 16.25 18.16
C VAL A 645 -0.67 15.69 19.51
N GLN A 646 -1.41 15.99 20.57
CA GLN A 646 -1.15 15.47 21.91
C GLN A 646 -1.37 13.95 21.94
N ASP A 647 -2.47 13.51 21.35
CA ASP A 647 -2.83 12.11 21.17
C ASP A 647 -1.77 11.27 20.48
N ALA A 648 -1.24 11.77 19.37
CA ALA A 648 -0.20 11.08 18.62
C ALA A 648 1.08 10.87 19.46
N LYS A 649 1.25 11.60 20.56
CA LYS A 649 2.39 11.47 21.48
C LYS A 649 2.08 10.64 22.72
N GLU A 650 0.81 10.47 23.08
CA GLU A 650 0.41 9.69 24.25
C GLU A 650 0.47 8.20 23.95
N GLN A 651 0.93 7.40 24.91
CA GLN A 651 0.75 5.95 24.85
C GLN A 651 -0.75 5.67 25.02
N LEU A 652 -1.39 5.08 24.01
CA LEU A 652 -2.78 4.66 24.18
C LEU A 652 -2.85 3.45 25.08
N ARG A 653 -3.90 3.44 25.88
CA ARG A 653 -4.24 2.43 26.86
C ARG A 653 -5.02 1.28 26.23
#